data_AF-R0H4C7-F1
#
_entry.id   AF-R0H4C7-F1
#
_cell.length_a   1.000
_cell.length_b   1.000
_cell.length_c   1.000
_cell.angle_alpha   90.00
_cell.angle_beta   90.00
_cell.angle_gamma   90.00
#
_symmetry.space_group_name_H-M   'P 1'
#
loop_
_entity.id
_entity.type
_entity.pdbx_description
1 polymer ?
#
loop_
_entity_poly.entity_id
_entity_poly.type
_entity_poly.pdbx_seq_one_letter_code
_entity_poly.pdbx_strand_id
1 'polypeptide(L)'
;MFCRNVSVRRKKKSGSVPVYLNVYDLTPMNVYGYWLGIGIYHSGLEVHGVEYGYGAHEKSSSGIFEVEPKKCPGFTFRKSILVGETEMRAKEVRTFMEKLAEEYQGNKYNLITRNCNHFCNHVCLKLTQKSIPSWVNRLARIGFLCNCVLPACLNETKVKRVGRDGKLVEGENTKKKKKKARSRSGPLSSSCSISRLDNKPSHNRSISTGNPPLSSSSPSCPVRHRVPSVASGAKDQKPLSTCSALMNLNEGDALVDSIKEKLDSLSSLLRPCCIYKVPNKLRRLNPDAYTPRLVSFGPFHRGKEELQAMEEHKHRYLRSFISRTNSSLEDIVRVGRSWEQNARSCYAEDVKLNSDEFVEMLVVDGSFLVELLLRSHYPRLRGEKDRIFGNLMMITDVCRDMILIENQLPFFVVKEIFLLLFIYYQQGTPSIIQLAQRHFRCSLSRIDDNKIISEPEHFVDLLRSCFVPLVPIRLEECTLKVHNAPETTELHTAGVSFKPAETSSCLLDISFADGVLKIPTIVIDDLTESLYRNIIVFEQCHCSDKSFIHYTTLLGCFIKSPTDADLLIRSGIIVNDLGNSEDVSKLFNSISKEVTYDRRFYFSTLSENLQAYCNTPLNRWKAILRRDYFHNPWSVASVLAASILLLLTFIQTVCSILAL
;
A
#
# COMPACT_ATOMS: atom_id res chain seq x y z
N MET A 1 -12.43 20.19 13.33
CA MET A 1 -11.16 20.93 13.47
C MET A 1 -10.42 20.78 12.16
N PHE A 2 -10.36 21.84 11.35
CA PHE A 2 -9.51 21.91 10.17
C PHE A 2 -8.04 21.96 10.63
N CYS A 3 -7.21 21.00 10.23
CA CYS A 3 -5.76 21.09 10.37
C CYS A 3 -5.15 21.01 8.97
N ARG A 4 -4.98 22.16 8.33
CA ARG A 4 -3.76 23.00 8.39
C ARG A 4 -2.66 22.40 7.53
N ASN A 5 -2.57 22.96 6.32
CA ASN A 5 -1.33 23.13 5.59
C ASN A 5 -0.21 23.49 6.58
N VAL A 6 0.68 22.55 6.85
CA VAL A 6 2.00 22.87 7.38
C VAL A 6 2.76 23.49 6.22
N SER A 7 2.50 24.79 6.00
CA SER A 7 3.45 25.66 5.35
C SER A 7 4.68 25.66 6.24
N VAL A 8 5.68 24.85 5.90
CA VAL A 8 7.03 25.03 6.41
C VAL A 8 7.46 26.43 6.00
N ARG A 9 7.27 27.41 6.90
CA ARG A 9 7.93 28.71 6.83
C ARG A 9 9.42 28.40 6.97
N ARG A 10 10.10 28.20 5.85
CA ARG A 10 11.55 28.39 5.79
C ARG A 10 11.81 29.77 6.36
N LYS A 11 12.60 29.85 7.44
CA LYS A 11 13.22 31.10 7.89
C LYS A 11 13.84 31.74 6.65
N LYS A 12 13.30 32.89 6.22
CA LYS A 12 13.84 33.69 5.13
C LYS A 12 15.26 34.07 5.54
N LYS A 13 16.29 33.39 5.01
CA LYS A 13 17.67 33.84 5.13
C LYS A 13 17.71 35.23 4.49
N SER A 14 18.01 36.26 5.27
CA SER A 14 18.19 37.61 4.72
C SER A 14 19.31 37.55 3.68
N GLY A 15 19.02 37.95 2.45
CA GLY A 15 19.99 38.05 1.36
C GLY A 15 19.84 37.08 0.19
N SER A 16 18.89 36.13 0.22
CA SER A 16 18.67 35.21 -0.91
C SER A 16 17.66 35.78 -1.92
N VAL A 17 18.03 35.82 -3.20
CA VAL A 17 17.22 36.34 -4.31
C VAL A 17 16.63 35.18 -5.11
N PRO A 18 15.32 35.17 -5.39
CA PRO A 18 14.70 34.09 -6.15
C PRO A 18 15.17 34.09 -7.61
N VAL A 19 15.35 32.88 -8.16
CA VAL A 19 15.68 32.64 -9.55
C VAL A 19 14.50 31.91 -10.22
N TYR A 20 13.90 32.55 -11.20
CA TYR A 20 12.77 32.02 -11.95
C TYR A 20 13.19 31.58 -13.35
N LEU A 21 12.56 30.52 -13.84
CA LEU A 21 12.60 30.11 -15.24
C LEU A 21 11.27 30.53 -15.89
N ASN A 22 11.32 31.46 -16.81
CA ASN A 22 10.18 31.89 -17.61
C ASN A 22 10.12 31.03 -18.86
N VAL A 23 9.01 30.33 -19.05
CA VAL A 23 8.79 29.40 -20.17
C VAL A 23 7.82 30.01 -21.15
N TYR A 24 8.15 29.91 -22.44
CA TYR A 24 7.37 30.42 -23.56
C TYR A 24 7.07 29.33 -24.57
N ASP A 25 5.93 29.44 -25.22
CA ASP A 25 5.54 28.57 -26.33
C ASP A 25 6.14 29.11 -27.65
N LEU A 26 6.92 28.27 -28.36
CA LEU A 26 7.60 28.66 -29.61
C LEU A 26 6.66 28.71 -30.82
N THR A 27 5.55 27.96 -30.78
CA THR A 27 4.52 27.95 -31.82
C THR A 27 3.12 27.80 -31.21
N PRO A 28 2.06 28.33 -31.85
CA PRO A 28 0.67 28.01 -31.48
C PRO A 28 0.34 26.52 -31.56
N MET A 29 1.15 25.74 -32.30
CA MET A 29 1.02 24.29 -32.49
C MET A 29 1.38 23.46 -31.25
N ASN A 30 2.01 24.05 -30.23
CA ASN A 30 2.27 23.39 -28.94
C ASN A 30 0.99 22.88 -28.25
N VAL A 31 -0.19 23.38 -28.62
CA VAL A 31 -1.50 22.91 -28.13
C VAL A 31 -1.74 21.43 -28.52
N TYR A 32 -1.35 21.02 -29.73
CA TYR A 32 -1.54 19.65 -30.22
C TYR A 32 -0.42 18.70 -29.79
N GLY A 33 0.83 19.18 -29.74
CA GLY A 33 1.99 18.39 -29.29
C GLY A 33 2.00 18.09 -27.78
N TYR A 34 1.23 18.83 -26.97
CA TYR A 34 1.12 18.63 -25.53
C TYR A 34 0.54 17.26 -25.16
N TRP A 35 -0.51 16.81 -25.86
CA TRP A 35 -1.12 15.49 -25.66
C TRP A 35 -0.17 14.32 -25.96
N LEU A 36 0.85 14.57 -26.79
CA LEU A 36 1.86 13.60 -27.19
C LEU A 36 3.20 13.78 -26.44
N GLY A 37 3.35 14.81 -25.61
CA GLY A 37 4.56 15.06 -24.82
C GLY A 37 5.75 15.67 -25.59
N ILE A 38 5.50 16.35 -26.73
CA ILE A 38 6.52 16.80 -27.72
C ILE A 38 6.53 18.35 -27.86
N GLY A 39 6.36 19.11 -26.77
CA GLY A 39 6.32 20.58 -26.83
C GLY A 39 7.68 21.22 -27.17
N ILE A 40 7.68 22.26 -28.01
CA ILE A 40 8.86 23.09 -28.32
C ILE A 40 8.81 24.35 -27.46
N TYR A 41 9.70 24.45 -26.47
CA TYR A 41 9.71 25.57 -25.53
C TYR A 41 10.95 26.44 -25.69
N HIS A 42 10.73 27.75 -25.57
CA HIS A 42 11.78 28.71 -25.27
C HIS A 42 11.78 29.00 -23.76
N SER A 43 12.96 29.19 -23.18
CA SER A 43 13.06 29.64 -21.79
C SER A 43 14.02 30.81 -21.64
N GLY A 44 13.67 31.72 -20.73
CA GLY A 44 14.56 32.75 -20.20
C GLY A 44 14.69 32.62 -18.69
N LEU A 45 15.83 33.07 -18.15
CA LEU A 45 16.13 33.01 -16.72
C LEU A 45 16.02 34.39 -16.09
N GLU A 46 15.11 34.53 -15.13
CA GLU A 46 14.86 35.77 -14.40
C GLU A 46 15.55 35.74 -13.03
N VAL A 47 16.39 36.76 -12.78
CA VAL A 47 17.07 36.98 -11.50
C VAL A 47 17.39 38.47 -11.35
N HIS A 48 17.27 39.01 -10.13
CA HIS A 48 17.44 40.45 -9.85
C HIS A 48 16.58 41.38 -10.75
N GLY A 49 15.39 40.91 -11.16
CA GLY A 49 14.45 41.68 -11.98
C GLY A 49 14.83 41.80 -13.46
N VAL A 50 15.85 41.08 -13.92
CA VAL A 50 16.26 41.01 -15.33
C VAL A 50 16.09 39.58 -15.82
N GLU A 51 15.53 39.41 -17.03
CA GLU A 51 15.45 38.11 -17.68
C GLU A 51 16.50 37.96 -18.77
N TYR A 52 17.27 36.88 -18.69
CA TYR A 52 18.35 36.53 -19.61
C TYR A 52 17.91 35.40 -20.54
N GLY A 53 18.02 35.63 -21.85
CA GLY A 53 17.76 34.64 -22.90
C GLY A 53 18.99 34.39 -23.77
N TYR A 54 18.98 33.28 -24.50
CA TYR A 54 19.99 32.97 -25.52
C TYR A 54 19.31 32.72 -26.88
N GLY A 55 19.80 33.38 -27.92
CA GLY A 55 19.20 33.36 -29.26
C GLY A 55 20.23 33.32 -30.39
N ALA A 56 19.75 32.93 -31.58
CA ALA A 56 20.57 32.80 -32.78
C ALA A 56 20.73 34.14 -33.53
N HIS A 57 21.94 34.42 -34.04
CA HIS A 57 22.20 35.46 -35.04
C HIS A 57 23.53 35.21 -35.77
N GLU A 58 23.74 35.83 -36.93
CA GLU A 58 24.88 35.52 -37.82
C GLU A 58 26.24 36.05 -37.37
N LYS A 59 26.26 37.05 -36.48
CA LYS A 59 27.51 37.65 -35.97
C LYS A 59 28.18 36.75 -34.92
N SER A 60 29.50 36.85 -34.78
CA SER A 60 30.27 36.20 -33.71
C SER A 60 30.12 36.89 -32.33
N SER A 61 29.23 37.88 -32.22
CA SER A 61 28.89 38.53 -30.95
C SER A 61 28.06 37.60 -30.04
N SER A 62 27.92 38.01 -28.77
CA SER A 62 27.10 37.29 -27.79
C SER A 62 25.67 37.10 -28.26
N GLY A 63 25.20 35.85 -28.20
CA GLY A 63 23.79 35.50 -28.40
C GLY A 63 22.97 35.65 -27.12
N ILE A 64 23.59 35.99 -25.98
CA ILE A 64 22.89 36.30 -24.74
C ILE A 64 22.25 37.68 -24.88
N PHE A 65 20.99 37.81 -24.48
CA PHE A 65 20.25 39.06 -24.48
C PHE A 65 19.46 39.23 -23.18
N GLU A 66 19.21 40.48 -22.81
CA GLU A 66 18.39 40.87 -21.66
C GLU A 66 17.03 41.37 -22.14
N VAL A 67 15.97 40.95 -21.45
CA VAL A 67 14.59 41.42 -21.67
C VAL A 67 13.92 41.74 -20.35
N GLU A 68 12.86 42.54 -20.43
CA GLU A 68 11.95 42.71 -19.31
C GLU A 68 11.29 41.35 -19.00
N PRO A 69 11.21 40.94 -17.72
CA PRO A 69 10.65 39.66 -17.36
C PRO A 69 9.30 39.38 -17.99
N LYS A 70 9.12 38.17 -18.51
CA LYS A 70 7.88 37.66 -19.12
C LYS A 70 7.50 38.33 -20.44
N LYS A 71 8.39 39.16 -21.02
CA LYS A 71 8.15 39.93 -22.25
C LYS A 71 9.19 39.64 -23.35
N CYS A 72 9.64 38.40 -23.49
CA CYS A 72 10.55 38.02 -24.58
C CYS A 72 9.87 38.20 -25.96
N PRO A 73 10.39 39.06 -26.86
CA PRO A 73 9.77 39.34 -28.14
C PRO A 73 9.67 38.09 -29.03
N GLY A 74 8.53 37.92 -29.71
CA GLY A 74 8.31 36.82 -30.67
C GLY A 74 7.85 35.49 -30.06
N PHE A 75 7.61 35.44 -28.74
CA PHE A 75 7.10 34.23 -28.07
C PHE A 75 5.91 34.53 -27.15
N THR A 76 5.06 33.53 -26.92
CA THR A 76 3.92 33.64 -26.00
C THR A 76 4.31 33.14 -24.61
N PHE A 77 4.25 34.02 -23.61
CA PHE A 77 4.57 33.65 -22.21
C PHE A 77 3.57 32.64 -21.68
N ARG A 78 4.09 31.55 -21.09
CA ARG A 78 3.28 30.46 -20.55
C ARG A 78 3.21 30.48 -19.04
N LYS A 79 4.38 30.43 -18.38
CA LYS A 79 4.47 30.39 -16.90
C LYS A 79 5.89 30.69 -16.42
N SER A 80 5.97 31.11 -15.16
CA SER A 80 7.22 31.20 -14.40
C SER A 80 7.34 30.01 -13.45
N ILE A 81 8.54 29.45 -13.33
CA ILE A 81 8.86 28.34 -12.42
C ILE A 81 9.95 28.82 -11.47
N LEU A 82 9.69 28.83 -10.16
CA LEU A 82 10.73 29.10 -9.17
C LEU A 82 11.69 27.90 -9.14
N VAL A 83 12.93 28.09 -9.60
CA VAL A 83 13.93 27.02 -9.63
C VAL A 83 14.65 26.92 -8.29
N GLY A 84 15.01 28.07 -7.72
CA GLY A 84 15.70 28.16 -6.44
C GLY A 84 15.98 29.60 -6.05
N GLU A 85 16.92 29.77 -5.13
CA GLU A 85 17.38 31.07 -4.64
C GLU A 85 18.90 31.14 -4.83
N THR A 86 19.43 32.34 -5.05
CA THR A 86 20.86 32.60 -5.16
C THR A 86 21.31 33.64 -4.13
N GLU A 87 22.53 33.49 -3.62
CA GLU A 87 23.18 34.47 -2.75
C GLU A 87 24.04 35.48 -3.56
N MET A 88 24.18 35.26 -4.87
CA MET A 88 24.96 36.15 -5.74
C MET A 88 24.29 37.52 -5.89
N ARG A 89 25.09 38.59 -5.79
CA ARG A 89 24.64 39.97 -6.00
C ARG A 89 24.45 40.26 -7.48
N ALA A 90 23.63 41.27 -7.81
CA ALA A 90 23.33 41.62 -9.21
C ALA A 90 24.58 41.90 -10.07
N LYS A 91 25.64 42.49 -9.48
CA LYS A 91 26.92 42.72 -10.18
C LYS A 91 27.64 41.41 -10.50
N GLU A 92 27.63 40.44 -9.59
CA GLU A 92 28.28 39.13 -9.78
C GLU A 92 27.55 38.30 -10.84
N VAL A 93 26.20 38.37 -10.85
CA VAL A 93 25.40 37.74 -11.91
C VAL A 93 25.71 38.36 -13.27
N ARG A 94 25.81 39.69 -13.38
CA ARG A 94 26.19 40.36 -14.63
C ARG A 94 27.57 39.94 -15.12
N THR A 95 28.59 39.94 -14.25
CA THR A 95 29.94 39.48 -14.61
C THR A 95 29.94 38.00 -15.03
N PHE A 96 29.11 37.17 -14.41
CA PHE A 96 28.95 35.78 -14.82
C PHE A 96 28.32 35.65 -16.22
N MET A 97 27.30 36.44 -16.53
CA MET A 97 26.67 36.48 -17.86
C MET A 97 27.63 37.01 -18.93
N GLU A 98 28.45 38.02 -18.61
CA GLU A 98 29.50 38.54 -19.49
C GLU A 98 30.55 37.47 -19.81
N LYS A 99 30.95 36.67 -18.82
CA LYS A 99 31.86 35.54 -19.04
C LYS A 99 31.22 34.46 -19.92
N LEU A 100 29.94 34.14 -19.70
CA LEU A 100 29.21 33.19 -20.53
C LEU A 100 28.98 33.70 -21.96
N ALA A 101 29.00 35.01 -22.19
CA ALA A 101 28.80 35.62 -23.51
C ALA A 101 29.89 35.22 -24.52
N GLU A 102 31.12 34.94 -24.04
CA GLU A 102 32.23 34.43 -24.87
C GLU A 102 31.95 33.02 -25.39
N GLU A 103 31.30 32.21 -24.56
CA GLU A 103 30.95 30.83 -24.85
C GLU A 103 29.65 30.74 -25.67
N TYR A 104 28.63 31.54 -25.34
CA TYR A 104 27.31 31.55 -25.97
C TYR A 104 27.21 32.63 -27.06
N GLN A 105 27.99 32.47 -28.12
CA GLN A 105 27.90 33.32 -29.33
C GLN A 105 26.63 32.99 -30.14
N GLY A 106 26.03 34.01 -30.76
CA GLY A 106 24.79 33.83 -31.52
C GLY A 106 24.93 32.92 -32.73
N ASN A 107 26.11 32.89 -33.36
CA ASN A 107 26.41 32.03 -34.51
C ASN A 107 26.68 30.56 -34.13
N LYS A 108 26.82 30.25 -32.83
CA LYS A 108 26.98 28.89 -32.31
C LYS A 108 25.64 28.26 -31.87
N TYR A 109 24.53 28.97 -32.01
CA TYR A 109 23.22 28.49 -31.59
C TYR A 109 22.81 27.26 -32.41
N ASN A 110 22.38 26.19 -31.73
CA ASN A 110 21.86 24.98 -32.36
C ASN A 110 20.60 24.51 -31.64
N LEU A 111 19.53 24.26 -32.40
CA LEU A 111 18.22 23.88 -31.87
C LEU A 111 18.24 22.61 -31.00
N ILE A 112 19.16 21.66 -31.28
CA ILE A 112 19.29 20.39 -30.56
C ILE A 112 20.39 20.48 -29.51
N THR A 113 21.61 20.85 -29.90
CA THR A 113 22.79 20.65 -29.05
C THR A 113 23.16 21.88 -28.23
N ARG A 114 22.64 23.07 -28.57
CA ARG A 114 23.04 24.33 -27.94
C ARG A 114 21.98 25.43 -28.11
N ASN A 115 20.86 25.26 -27.41
CA ASN A 115 19.69 26.16 -27.49
C ASN A 115 19.49 26.97 -26.19
N CYS A 116 18.44 27.79 -26.15
CA CYS A 116 18.05 28.58 -24.98
C CYS A 116 17.85 27.77 -23.69
N ASN A 117 17.33 26.54 -23.78
CA ASN A 117 17.09 25.69 -22.61
C ASN A 117 18.42 25.13 -22.05
N HIS A 118 19.41 24.84 -22.90
CA HIS A 118 20.76 24.46 -22.45
C HIS A 118 21.43 25.61 -21.70
N PHE A 119 21.31 26.82 -22.25
CA PHE A 119 21.76 28.04 -21.60
C PHE A 119 21.10 28.21 -20.23
N CYS A 120 19.77 28.23 -20.15
CA CYS A 120 19.05 28.40 -18.89
C CYS A 120 19.39 27.29 -17.88
N ASN A 121 19.57 26.05 -18.32
CA ASN A 121 20.02 24.97 -17.44
C ASN A 121 21.42 25.19 -16.88
N HIS A 122 22.38 25.61 -17.72
CA HIS A 122 23.74 25.93 -17.29
C HIS A 122 23.73 27.06 -16.25
N VAL A 123 22.99 28.15 -16.52
CA VAL A 123 22.90 29.27 -15.59
C VAL A 123 22.16 28.87 -14.30
N CYS A 124 21.05 28.13 -14.37
CA CYS A 124 20.33 27.63 -13.19
C CYS A 124 21.22 26.79 -12.28
N LEU A 125 22.00 25.87 -12.85
CA LEU A 125 22.92 25.03 -12.09
C LEU A 125 23.94 25.89 -11.36
N LYS A 126 24.49 26.92 -12.03
CA LYS A 126 25.46 27.81 -11.39
C LYS A 126 24.85 28.66 -10.26
N LEU A 127 23.65 29.22 -10.47
CA LEU A 127 23.04 30.14 -9.53
C LEU A 127 22.35 29.46 -8.35
N THR A 128 21.82 28.25 -8.54
CA THR A 128 20.92 27.58 -7.58
C THR A 128 21.28 26.14 -7.24
N GLN A 129 22.30 25.56 -7.91
CA GLN A 129 22.66 24.13 -7.84
C GLN A 129 21.52 23.17 -8.21
N LYS A 130 20.53 23.65 -8.97
CA LYS A 130 19.39 22.87 -9.46
C LYS A 130 19.26 23.01 -10.96
N SER A 131 18.88 21.92 -11.62
CA SER A 131 18.58 21.91 -13.05
C SER A 131 17.19 22.47 -13.33
N ILE A 132 16.96 22.94 -14.55
CA ILE A 132 15.60 23.25 -15.01
C ILE A 132 14.76 21.95 -15.12
N PRO A 133 13.42 22.04 -15.07
CA PRO A 133 12.57 20.86 -15.24
C PRO A 133 12.85 20.12 -16.56
N SER A 134 13.05 18.81 -16.49
CA SER A 134 13.50 17.98 -17.60
C SER A 134 12.58 18.00 -18.83
N TRP A 135 11.28 18.29 -18.65
CA TRP A 135 10.32 18.38 -19.73
C TRP A 135 10.54 19.62 -20.63
N VAL A 136 11.17 20.69 -20.12
CA VAL A 136 11.38 21.94 -20.88
C VAL A 136 12.31 21.73 -22.08
N ASN A 137 13.30 20.83 -21.96
CA ASN A 137 14.24 20.50 -23.03
C ASN A 137 14.11 19.04 -23.53
N ARG A 138 12.91 18.44 -23.40
CA ARG A 138 12.69 17.03 -23.76
C ARG A 138 12.89 16.76 -25.25
N LEU A 139 12.50 17.70 -26.12
CA LEU A 139 12.61 17.52 -27.57
C LEU A 139 14.07 17.48 -28.06
N ALA A 140 14.95 18.33 -27.51
CA ALA A 140 16.38 18.27 -27.84
C ALA A 140 17.01 16.93 -27.47
N ARG A 141 16.55 16.30 -26.37
CA ARG A 141 17.01 14.97 -25.95
C ARG A 141 16.49 13.85 -26.86
N ILE A 142 15.30 14.02 -27.45
CA ILE A 142 14.71 13.06 -28.39
C ILE A 142 15.31 13.24 -29.80
N GLY A 143 15.57 14.48 -30.23
CA GLY A 143 16.19 14.78 -31.53
C GLY A 143 17.60 14.22 -31.68
N PHE A 144 18.32 14.01 -30.57
CA PHE A 144 19.61 13.29 -30.55
C PHE A 144 19.49 11.80 -30.91
N LEU A 145 18.32 11.18 -30.70
CA LEU A 145 18.04 9.78 -31.05
C LEU A 145 17.51 9.59 -32.48
N CYS A 146 17.10 10.68 -33.15
CA CYS A 146 16.57 10.68 -34.52
C CYS A 146 16.91 11.99 -35.24
N ASN A 147 17.98 12.01 -36.03
CA ASN A 147 18.47 13.18 -36.79
C ASN A 147 17.51 13.70 -37.89
N CYS A 148 16.32 13.11 -38.04
CA CYS A 148 15.41 13.31 -39.19
C CYS A 148 14.06 13.97 -38.84
N VAL A 149 13.87 14.51 -37.63
CA VAL A 149 12.54 14.98 -37.15
C VAL A 149 12.45 16.50 -36.94
N LEU A 150 13.44 17.29 -37.37
CA LEU A 150 13.34 18.75 -37.28
C LEU A 150 12.86 19.37 -38.62
N PRO A 151 11.74 20.11 -38.64
CA PRO A 151 11.30 20.87 -39.81
C PRO A 151 12.32 21.95 -40.19
N ALA A 152 12.61 22.08 -41.49
CA ALA A 152 13.55 23.08 -42.02
C ALA A 152 13.12 24.55 -41.76
N CYS A 153 11.87 24.78 -41.36
CA CYS A 153 11.29 26.11 -41.09
C CYS A 153 11.62 26.72 -39.71
N LEU A 154 12.40 26.05 -38.85
CA LEU A 154 12.83 26.62 -37.56
C LEU A 154 14.04 27.57 -37.64
N ASN A 155 14.64 27.75 -38.84
CA ASN A 155 15.77 28.67 -39.06
C ASN A 155 15.35 30.14 -39.27
N GLU A 156 14.06 30.46 -39.39
CA GLU A 156 13.60 31.82 -39.73
C GLU A 156 13.18 32.71 -38.53
N THR A 157 13.03 32.16 -37.32
CA THR A 157 12.77 32.98 -36.11
C THR A 157 14.06 33.62 -35.58
N LYS A 158 14.63 34.54 -36.35
CA LYS A 158 15.66 35.48 -35.89
C LYS A 158 15.01 36.46 -34.90
N VAL A 159 15.52 36.54 -33.67
CA VAL A 159 15.09 37.55 -32.70
C VAL A 159 15.52 38.93 -33.24
N LYS A 160 14.56 39.73 -33.73
CA LYS A 160 14.82 41.12 -34.16
C LYS A 160 15.19 41.94 -32.92
N ARG A 161 16.39 42.54 -32.90
CA ARG A 161 16.76 43.52 -31.87
C ARG A 161 16.07 44.86 -32.14
N VAL A 162 15.53 45.47 -31.08
CA VAL A 162 15.12 46.88 -31.05
C VAL A 162 16.36 47.72 -30.73
N GLY A 163 16.67 48.71 -31.57
CA GLY A 163 17.71 49.71 -31.31
C GLY A 163 17.32 50.65 -30.17
N ARG A 164 18.30 51.30 -29.53
CA ARG A 164 18.07 52.11 -28.32
C ARG A 164 17.24 53.38 -28.54
N ASP A 165 16.91 53.71 -29.78
CA ASP A 165 15.99 54.78 -30.15
C ASP A 165 14.94 54.20 -31.09
N GLY A 166 13.70 54.05 -30.62
CA GLY A 166 12.65 53.23 -31.26
C GLY A 166 12.14 53.71 -32.62
N LYS A 167 12.91 53.53 -33.71
CA LYS A 167 12.41 53.64 -35.10
C LYS A 167 12.74 52.40 -35.94
N LEU A 168 11.74 51.97 -36.72
CA LEU A 168 11.82 50.93 -37.75
C LEU A 168 12.64 51.43 -38.95
N VAL A 169 13.57 50.61 -39.44
CA VAL A 169 14.27 50.83 -40.71
C VAL A 169 13.79 49.77 -41.69
N GLU A 170 13.07 50.20 -42.73
CA GLU A 170 12.84 49.40 -43.94
C GLU A 170 14.15 49.35 -44.75
N GLY A 171 14.49 48.16 -45.27
CA GLY A 171 15.59 47.96 -46.19
C GLY A 171 15.09 47.26 -47.45
N GLU A 172 15.27 47.93 -48.58
CA GLU A 172 14.73 47.65 -49.89
C GLU A 172 15.13 46.30 -50.53
N ASN A 173 14.25 45.85 -51.43
CA ASN A 173 14.48 44.80 -52.41
C ASN A 173 15.67 45.11 -53.34
N THR A 174 16.58 44.15 -53.52
CA THR A 174 17.32 44.03 -54.79
C THR A 174 17.41 42.58 -55.28
N LYS A 175 17.02 42.40 -56.55
CA LYS A 175 16.95 41.16 -57.31
C LYS A 175 18.32 40.71 -57.86
N LYS A 176 18.42 39.40 -58.11
CA LYS A 176 19.23 38.65 -59.10
C LYS A 176 20.73 38.41 -58.79
N LYS A 177 21.13 37.12 -58.72
CA LYS A 177 21.57 36.32 -59.90
C LYS A 177 21.88 34.85 -59.52
N LYS A 178 21.37 33.92 -60.35
CA LYS A 178 21.85 32.53 -60.49
C LYS A 178 23.32 32.51 -60.93
N LYS A 179 24.16 31.67 -60.29
CA LYS A 179 25.23 30.93 -60.98
C LYS A 179 25.39 29.51 -60.40
N LYS A 180 25.27 28.54 -61.30
CA LYS A 180 25.66 27.12 -61.18
C LYS A 180 27.19 26.99 -61.17
N ALA A 181 27.74 26.08 -60.37
CA ALA A 181 28.89 25.22 -60.68
C ALA A 181 29.07 24.22 -59.52
N ARG A 182 28.75 22.93 -59.73
CA ARG A 182 29.64 21.83 -60.15
C ARG A 182 30.53 21.26 -59.02
N SER A 183 30.08 20.10 -58.54
CA SER A 183 30.83 18.84 -58.35
C SER A 183 32.32 18.91 -58.01
N ARG A 184 32.70 18.23 -56.92
CA ARG A 184 33.69 17.14 -57.00
C ARG A 184 33.59 16.20 -55.80
N SER A 185 33.42 14.93 -56.14
CA SER A 185 33.59 13.74 -55.33
C SER A 185 35.06 13.52 -54.99
N GLY A 186 35.32 12.87 -53.86
CA GLY A 186 36.62 12.32 -53.47
C GLY A 186 36.51 11.59 -52.13
N PRO A 187 36.87 10.29 -52.02
CA PRO A 187 36.51 9.43 -50.90
C PRO A 187 37.70 9.06 -49.99
N LEU A 188 37.42 8.14 -49.04
CA LEU A 188 38.32 7.38 -48.15
C LEU A 188 38.83 8.14 -46.92
N SER A 189 39.14 7.53 -45.77
CA SER A 189 38.83 6.30 -45.01
C SER A 189 39.92 6.22 -43.93
N SER A 190 39.71 5.40 -42.89
CA SER A 190 40.74 4.92 -41.93
C SER A 190 41.21 5.95 -40.89
N SER A 191 41.58 5.64 -39.64
CA SER A 191 41.56 4.43 -38.81
C SER A 191 42.22 4.81 -37.46
N CYS A 192 41.76 4.22 -36.34
CA CYS A 192 42.53 3.87 -35.12
C CYS A 192 43.26 5.02 -34.35
N SER A 193 43.59 5.02 -33.06
CA SER A 193 43.63 4.03 -31.97
C SER A 193 44.09 4.71 -30.66
N ILE A 194 43.66 4.15 -29.51
CA ILE A 194 44.42 3.87 -28.26
C ILE A 194 45.00 5.02 -27.41
N SER A 195 44.62 5.05 -26.11
CA SER A 195 45.46 4.90 -24.88
C SER A 195 44.74 5.54 -23.67
N ARG A 196 44.31 4.84 -22.61
CA ARG A 196 44.99 4.19 -21.46
C ARG A 196 45.58 5.13 -20.40
N LEU A 197 45.47 4.64 -19.14
CA LEU A 197 46.06 5.05 -17.84
C LEU A 197 45.41 6.24 -17.12
N ASP A 198 45.39 6.33 -15.79
CA ASP A 198 45.36 5.40 -14.64
C ASP A 198 45.28 6.29 -13.37
N ASN A 199 45.11 5.65 -12.21
CA ASN A 199 45.58 6.10 -10.90
C ASN A 199 44.75 7.11 -10.03
N LYS A 200 44.10 6.51 -9.01
CA LYS A 200 44.13 6.86 -7.56
C LYS A 200 45.59 7.09 -7.04
N PRO A 201 45.89 7.58 -5.80
CA PRO A 201 45.16 7.37 -4.54
C PRO A 201 45.27 8.46 -3.41
N SER A 202 44.59 8.17 -2.28
CA SER A 202 44.99 8.45 -0.86
C SER A 202 44.94 9.90 -0.34
N HIS A 203 44.78 10.28 0.95
CA HIS A 203 44.95 9.70 2.30
C HIS A 203 44.10 10.54 3.31
N ASN A 204 43.36 9.95 4.27
CA ASN A 204 43.65 9.69 5.72
C ASN A 204 43.76 10.87 6.73
N ARG A 205 42.97 10.74 7.83
CA ARG A 205 43.21 10.96 9.29
C ARG A 205 41.97 11.63 9.96
N SER A 206 41.22 11.04 10.92
CA SER A 206 41.50 10.53 12.29
C SER A 206 41.89 11.67 13.25
N ILE A 207 41.28 11.99 14.42
CA ILE A 207 40.93 11.18 15.62
C ILE A 207 40.28 12.09 16.72
N SER A 208 39.35 11.55 17.54
CA SER A 208 39.13 11.72 19.02
C SER A 208 38.84 13.12 19.63
N THR A 209 38.15 13.39 20.76
CA THR A 209 37.49 12.71 21.90
C THR A 209 36.72 13.77 22.71
N GLY A 210 35.71 13.39 23.53
CA GLY A 210 35.40 14.12 24.78
C GLY A 210 33.92 14.27 25.18
N ASN A 211 33.56 13.65 26.31
CA ASN A 211 32.40 13.91 27.21
C ASN A 211 32.98 14.04 28.64
N PRO A 212 32.25 14.46 29.72
CA PRO A 212 31.06 15.32 29.92
C PRO A 212 31.35 16.46 30.97
N PRO A 213 30.37 17.18 31.61
CA PRO A 213 29.63 16.68 32.80
C PRO A 213 28.17 17.19 33.01
N LEU A 214 27.52 16.72 34.10
CA LEU A 214 26.14 16.95 34.59
C LEU A 214 25.85 18.38 35.14
N SER A 215 24.57 18.83 35.12
CA SER A 215 23.74 19.12 36.32
C SER A 215 22.37 19.80 36.04
N SER A 216 21.37 19.34 36.81
CA SER A 216 20.07 19.87 37.28
C SER A 216 19.47 21.21 36.77
N SER A 217 18.17 21.20 36.44
CA SER A 217 17.08 21.88 37.20
C SER A 217 15.71 21.83 36.49
N SER A 218 14.66 21.51 37.27
CA SER A 218 13.23 21.67 36.91
C SER A 218 12.80 23.15 37.09
N PRO A 219 11.69 23.64 36.49
CA PRO A 219 10.38 23.50 37.16
C PRO A 219 9.11 23.36 36.28
N SER A 220 8.13 22.71 36.92
CA SER A 220 6.66 22.71 36.86
C SER A 220 5.79 23.64 35.95
N CYS A 221 4.73 22.99 35.44
CA CYS A 221 3.29 23.36 35.43
C CYS A 221 2.62 24.06 34.21
N PRO A 222 1.28 23.83 34.00
CA PRO A 222 0.68 23.55 32.69
C PRO A 222 -0.34 24.60 32.19
N VAL A 223 -0.64 24.57 30.89
CA VAL A 223 -1.66 25.46 30.27
C VAL A 223 -2.88 24.67 29.82
N ARG A 224 -4.02 24.99 30.45
CA ARG A 224 -5.41 24.67 30.08
C ARG A 224 -5.83 25.42 28.81
N HIS A 225 -6.57 24.77 27.90
CA HIS A 225 -7.36 25.45 26.88
C HIS A 225 -8.87 25.27 27.09
N ARG A 226 -9.57 26.42 27.05
CA ARG A 226 -11.02 26.64 27.18
C ARG A 226 -11.83 26.08 26.02
N VAL A 227 -13.04 25.65 26.34
CA VAL A 227 -14.19 25.48 25.43
C VAL A 227 -15.02 26.77 25.45
N PRO A 228 -15.61 27.24 24.32
CA PRO A 228 -16.51 28.39 24.34
C PRO A 228 -17.96 27.98 24.59
N SER A 229 -18.64 28.73 25.46
CA SER A 229 -20.08 28.74 25.67
C SER A 229 -20.78 29.62 24.61
N VAL A 230 -21.99 29.21 24.21
CA VAL A 230 -22.92 30.02 23.40
C VAL A 230 -24.08 30.44 24.30
N ALA A 231 -24.44 31.72 24.17
CA ALA A 231 -25.32 32.49 25.03
C ALA A 231 -26.80 32.18 24.86
N SER A 232 -27.54 32.43 25.95
CA SER A 232 -28.99 32.42 26.09
C SER A 232 -29.62 33.73 25.60
N GLY A 233 -30.79 33.61 24.98
CA GLY A 233 -31.77 34.69 24.77
C GLY A 233 -33.16 34.12 25.09
N ALA A 234 -33.92 34.82 25.94
CA ALA A 234 -35.14 34.32 26.56
C ALA A 234 -36.42 34.98 26.00
N LYS A 235 -37.55 34.29 26.29
CA LYS A 235 -38.98 34.67 26.25
C LYS A 235 -39.67 34.44 24.90
N ASP A 236 -40.72 33.62 24.79
CA ASP A 236 -42.05 33.85 25.36
C ASP A 236 -43.00 32.64 25.25
N GLN A 237 -44.04 32.65 26.10
CA GLN A 237 -45.36 31.98 26.02
C GLN A 237 -45.63 30.55 26.60
N LYS A 238 -46.25 30.60 27.80
CA LYS A 238 -47.39 29.83 28.38
C LYS A 238 -47.37 28.28 28.46
N PRO A 239 -47.64 27.71 29.66
CA PRO A 239 -47.86 26.27 29.81
C PRO A 239 -49.33 25.92 29.56
N LEU A 240 -49.58 24.93 28.70
CA LEU A 240 -50.87 24.24 28.68
C LEU A 240 -50.84 23.15 29.74
N SER A 241 -51.41 23.47 30.91
CA SER A 241 -51.95 22.44 31.79
C SER A 241 -53.04 21.69 31.01
N THR A 242 -53.02 20.37 31.12
CA THR A 242 -54.16 19.42 31.18
C THR A 242 -53.73 18.10 30.53
N CYS A 243 -53.15 17.21 31.32
CA CYS A 243 -53.32 15.75 31.23
C CYS A 243 -52.75 15.05 32.48
N SER A 244 -52.79 15.70 33.64
CA SER A 244 -52.54 15.09 34.96
C SER A 244 -53.82 14.49 35.55
N ALA A 245 -54.71 13.97 34.70
CA ALA A 245 -56.03 13.47 35.08
C ALA A 245 -56.45 12.20 34.32
N LEU A 246 -55.47 11.38 33.91
CA LEU A 246 -55.69 10.01 33.42
C LEU A 246 -54.62 9.03 33.96
N MET A 247 -54.14 9.23 35.19
CA MET A 247 -53.25 8.27 35.86
C MET A 247 -53.81 7.85 37.23
N ASN A 248 -55.08 7.47 37.28
CA ASN A 248 -55.61 6.73 38.42
C ASN A 248 -56.72 5.80 37.94
N LEU A 249 -56.32 4.79 37.17
CA LEU A 249 -56.92 3.46 37.10
C LEU A 249 -55.86 2.60 36.42
N ASN A 250 -55.05 1.89 37.22
CA ASN A 250 -54.90 0.45 37.08
C ASN A 250 -54.07 -0.08 38.26
N GLU A 251 -54.63 -1.10 38.89
CA GLU A 251 -53.91 -2.17 39.58
C GLU A 251 -52.55 -2.42 38.91
N GLY A 252 -51.52 -2.75 39.69
CA GLY A 252 -50.19 -3.09 39.16
C GLY A 252 -50.34 -3.96 37.92
N ASP A 253 -50.11 -3.37 36.76
CA ASP A 253 -50.29 -4.06 35.49
C ASP A 253 -49.27 -5.18 35.51
N ALA A 254 -49.74 -6.41 35.72
CA ALA A 254 -48.89 -7.58 35.88
C ALA A 254 -47.94 -7.72 34.68
N LEU A 255 -48.31 -7.21 33.51
CA LEU A 255 -47.43 -7.14 32.35
C LEU A 255 -46.30 -6.12 32.56
N VAL A 256 -46.60 -4.92 33.08
CA VAL A 256 -45.59 -3.90 33.39
C VAL A 256 -44.64 -4.39 34.48
N ASP A 257 -45.14 -5.01 35.54
CA ASP A 257 -44.28 -5.52 36.62
C ASP A 257 -43.46 -6.73 36.16
N SER A 258 -44.03 -7.61 35.31
CA SER A 258 -43.25 -8.67 34.64
C SER A 258 -42.19 -8.11 33.69
N ILE A 259 -42.48 -7.03 32.96
CA ILE A 259 -41.51 -6.36 32.10
C ILE A 259 -40.41 -5.70 32.94
N LYS A 260 -40.74 -5.04 34.05
CA LYS A 260 -39.75 -4.45 34.97
C LYS A 260 -38.86 -5.53 35.58
N GLU A 261 -39.43 -6.63 36.06
CA GLU A 261 -38.66 -7.76 36.61
C GLU A 261 -37.72 -8.34 35.53
N LYS A 262 -38.20 -8.48 34.29
CA LYS A 262 -37.35 -8.88 33.16
C LYS A 262 -36.24 -7.86 32.89
N LEU A 263 -36.52 -6.57 32.90
CA LEU A 263 -35.55 -5.49 32.69
C LEU A 263 -34.51 -5.44 33.82
N ASP A 264 -34.93 -5.61 35.06
CA ASP A 264 -34.07 -5.64 36.25
C ASP A 264 -33.21 -6.92 36.30
N SER A 265 -33.72 -8.02 35.72
CA SER A 265 -32.97 -9.28 35.52
C SER A 265 -31.98 -9.24 34.36
N LEU A 266 -32.00 -8.19 33.51
CA LEU A 266 -31.05 -8.07 32.41
C LEU A 266 -29.65 -7.83 32.99
N SER A 267 -28.78 -8.84 32.85
CA SER A 267 -27.37 -8.66 33.18
C SER A 267 -26.75 -7.57 32.31
N SER A 268 -25.81 -6.80 32.87
CA SER A 268 -25.04 -5.79 32.14
C SER A 268 -24.56 -6.32 30.78
N LEU A 269 -24.84 -5.56 29.70
CA LEU A 269 -24.46 -5.89 28.32
C LEU A 269 -22.93 -5.93 28.11
N LEU A 270 -22.16 -5.44 29.07
CA LEU A 270 -20.70 -5.48 29.06
C LEU A 270 -20.21 -6.79 29.70
N ARG A 271 -20.56 -7.94 29.11
CA ARG A 271 -19.82 -9.18 29.37
C ARG A 271 -18.58 -9.19 28.46
N PRO A 272 -17.36 -9.27 29.00
CA PRO A 272 -16.15 -9.47 28.19
C PRO A 272 -16.14 -10.91 27.65
N CYS A 273 -16.96 -11.16 26.63
CA CYS A 273 -17.00 -12.43 25.92
C CYS A 273 -16.14 -12.35 24.65
N CYS A 274 -15.51 -13.46 24.30
CA CYS A 274 -14.65 -13.60 23.13
C CYS A 274 -14.92 -14.89 22.33
N ILE A 275 -15.67 -15.84 22.87
CA ILE A 275 -16.03 -17.10 22.22
C ILE A 275 -17.50 -17.06 21.83
N TYR A 276 -17.78 -17.18 20.53
CA TYR A 276 -19.11 -16.98 19.94
C TYR A 276 -19.60 -18.23 19.22
N LYS A 277 -20.91 -18.48 19.26
CA LYS A 277 -21.53 -19.31 18.21
C LYS A 277 -21.61 -18.53 16.91
N VAL A 278 -21.46 -19.25 15.81
CA VAL A 278 -21.46 -18.69 14.47
C VAL A 278 -22.87 -18.26 14.12
N PRO A 279 -23.08 -16.99 13.71
CA PRO A 279 -24.38 -16.53 13.26
C PRO A 279 -24.95 -17.39 12.13
N ASN A 280 -26.23 -17.77 12.23
CA ASN A 280 -26.89 -18.67 11.28
C ASN A 280 -26.73 -18.28 9.81
N LYS A 281 -26.67 -16.97 9.51
CA LYS A 281 -26.47 -16.46 8.14
C LYS A 281 -25.12 -16.86 7.52
N LEU A 282 -24.07 -17.01 8.33
CA LEU A 282 -22.75 -17.46 7.91
C LEU A 282 -22.67 -18.99 7.94
N ARG A 283 -23.19 -19.60 9.02
CA ARG A 283 -23.18 -21.07 9.20
C ARG A 283 -23.84 -21.80 8.03
N ARG A 284 -24.98 -21.31 7.53
CA ARG A 284 -25.72 -21.93 6.42
C ARG A 284 -24.94 -21.99 5.09
N LEU A 285 -23.92 -21.14 4.91
CA LEU A 285 -23.12 -21.12 3.69
C LEU A 285 -22.17 -22.31 3.61
N ASN A 286 -21.63 -22.72 4.77
CA ASN A 286 -20.77 -23.90 4.90
C ASN A 286 -20.79 -24.38 6.37
N PRO A 287 -21.72 -25.27 6.74
CA PRO A 287 -21.83 -25.76 8.12
C PRO A 287 -20.59 -26.56 8.58
N ASP A 288 -19.95 -27.26 7.65
CA ASP A 288 -18.79 -28.09 7.96
C ASP A 288 -17.62 -27.22 8.42
N ALA A 289 -17.42 -26.03 7.84
CA ALA A 289 -16.36 -25.09 8.20
C ALA A 289 -16.38 -24.63 9.68
N TYR A 290 -17.44 -24.93 10.43
CA TYR A 290 -17.59 -24.54 11.83
C TYR A 290 -17.82 -25.73 12.77
N THR A 291 -17.96 -26.94 12.24
CA THR A 291 -18.29 -28.14 13.04
C THR A 291 -17.02 -28.97 13.25
N PRO A 292 -16.66 -29.32 14.50
CA PRO A 292 -15.52 -30.20 14.75
C PRO A 292 -15.76 -31.59 14.18
N ARG A 293 -14.68 -32.23 13.71
CA ARG A 293 -14.72 -33.57 13.08
C ARG A 293 -14.32 -34.69 14.02
N LEU A 294 -13.44 -34.40 14.97
CA LEU A 294 -12.72 -35.39 15.75
C LEU A 294 -12.76 -35.06 17.25
N VAL A 295 -12.49 -33.82 17.64
CA VAL A 295 -12.33 -33.44 19.05
C VAL A 295 -13.07 -32.14 19.38
N SER A 296 -13.90 -32.18 20.44
CA SER A 296 -14.50 -30.96 20.99
C SER A 296 -13.55 -30.28 21.99
N PHE A 297 -13.52 -28.95 22.01
CA PHE A 297 -12.93 -28.14 23.06
C PHE A 297 -13.98 -27.17 23.56
N GLY A 298 -14.14 -27.09 24.88
CA GLY A 298 -15.15 -26.21 25.44
C GLY A 298 -16.57 -26.81 25.39
N PRO A 299 -17.58 -25.99 25.74
CA PRO A 299 -18.93 -26.47 26.03
C PRO A 299 -19.83 -26.67 24.80
N PHE A 300 -19.62 -25.98 23.68
CA PHE A 300 -20.63 -25.94 22.60
C PHE A 300 -20.78 -27.24 21.80
N HIS A 301 -19.76 -28.08 21.78
CA HIS A 301 -19.77 -29.37 21.09
C HIS A 301 -19.58 -30.56 22.04
N ARG A 302 -19.55 -30.33 23.36
CA ARG A 302 -19.37 -31.38 24.36
C ARG A 302 -20.54 -32.35 24.36
N GLY A 303 -20.24 -33.64 24.51
CA GLY A 303 -21.24 -34.71 24.63
C GLY A 303 -21.85 -35.17 23.30
N LYS A 304 -21.36 -34.69 22.16
CA LYS A 304 -21.75 -35.19 20.84
C LYS A 304 -21.21 -36.61 20.62
N GLU A 305 -22.09 -37.50 20.17
CA GLU A 305 -21.78 -38.91 19.96
C GLU A 305 -20.62 -39.08 18.98
N GLU A 306 -20.59 -38.30 17.91
CA GLU A 306 -19.53 -38.36 16.89
C GLU A 306 -18.12 -37.97 17.40
N LEU A 307 -18.03 -37.28 18.55
CA LEU A 307 -16.75 -36.82 19.13
C LEU A 307 -16.32 -37.64 20.35
N GLN A 308 -17.16 -38.56 20.83
CA GLN A 308 -16.95 -39.27 22.09
C GLN A 308 -15.68 -40.13 22.10
N ALA A 309 -15.28 -40.65 20.93
CA ALA A 309 -14.07 -41.47 20.79
C ALA A 309 -12.79 -40.72 21.24
N MET A 310 -12.77 -39.39 21.13
CA MET A 310 -11.61 -38.59 21.55
C MET A 310 -11.59 -38.26 23.04
N GLU A 311 -12.69 -38.39 23.76
CA GLU A 311 -12.71 -38.11 25.20
C GLU A 311 -11.77 -39.05 25.97
N GLU A 312 -11.70 -40.33 25.60
CA GLU A 312 -10.73 -41.26 26.20
C GLU A 312 -9.28 -40.81 25.95
N HIS A 313 -8.99 -40.31 24.74
CA HIS A 313 -7.68 -39.79 24.37
C HIS A 313 -7.30 -38.54 25.17
N LYS A 314 -8.25 -37.64 25.46
CA LYS A 314 -8.02 -36.50 26.35
C LYS A 314 -7.63 -36.93 27.75
N HIS A 315 -8.31 -37.92 28.32
CA HIS A 315 -7.96 -38.46 29.64
C HIS A 315 -6.56 -39.10 29.67
N ARG A 316 -6.15 -39.78 28.59
CA ARG A 316 -4.77 -40.29 28.43
C ARG A 316 -3.73 -39.17 28.41
N TYR A 317 -4.06 -38.04 27.78
CA TYR A 317 -3.21 -36.86 27.76
C TYR A 317 -3.18 -36.17 29.13
N LEU A 318 -4.31 -36.03 29.82
CA LEU A 318 -4.37 -35.54 31.20
C LEU A 318 -3.50 -36.40 32.13
N ARG A 319 -3.59 -37.73 32.05
CA ARG A 319 -2.72 -38.63 32.82
C ARG A 319 -1.23 -38.38 32.55
N SER A 320 -0.88 -38.13 31.29
CA SER A 320 0.50 -37.82 30.90
C SER A 320 0.92 -36.45 31.43
N PHE A 321 0.04 -35.46 31.35
CA PHE A 321 0.25 -34.11 31.87
C PHE A 321 0.46 -34.11 33.39
N ILE A 322 -0.37 -34.82 34.17
CA ILE A 322 -0.21 -34.94 35.63
C ILE A 322 1.18 -35.47 36.01
N SER A 323 1.72 -36.44 35.26
CA SER A 323 3.08 -36.95 35.51
C SER A 323 4.18 -35.90 35.28
N ARG A 324 3.86 -34.75 34.67
CA ARG A 324 4.75 -33.61 34.41
C ARG A 324 4.50 -32.41 35.32
N THR A 325 3.62 -32.53 36.30
CA THR A 325 3.38 -31.49 37.30
C THR A 325 3.82 -31.96 38.68
N ASN A 326 3.93 -31.01 39.61
CA ASN A 326 4.14 -31.28 41.04
C ASN A 326 2.82 -31.43 41.81
N SER A 327 1.70 -31.52 41.09
CA SER A 327 0.35 -31.36 41.61
C SER A 327 -0.44 -32.63 41.43
N SER A 328 -1.22 -33.01 42.43
CA SER A 328 -2.18 -34.11 42.28
C SER A 328 -3.35 -33.69 41.37
N LEU A 329 -4.20 -34.65 40.98
CA LEU A 329 -5.43 -34.33 40.24
C LEU A 329 -6.32 -33.38 41.07
N GLU A 330 -6.42 -33.61 42.37
CA GLU A 330 -7.21 -32.79 43.30
C GLU A 330 -6.69 -31.35 43.35
N ASP A 331 -5.37 -31.16 43.33
CA ASP A 331 -4.76 -29.84 43.27
C ASP A 331 -5.10 -29.12 41.96
N ILE A 332 -5.00 -29.81 40.82
CA ILE A 332 -5.32 -29.25 39.50
C ILE A 332 -6.80 -28.88 39.42
N VAL A 333 -7.70 -29.74 39.89
CA VAL A 333 -9.14 -29.45 39.96
C VAL A 333 -9.43 -28.27 40.87
N ARG A 334 -8.75 -28.16 42.02
CA ARG A 334 -8.88 -27.01 42.93
C ARG A 334 -8.48 -25.71 42.25
N VAL A 335 -7.39 -25.69 41.50
CA VAL A 335 -6.99 -24.52 40.69
C VAL A 335 -8.02 -24.28 39.58
N GLY A 336 -8.49 -25.32 38.89
CA GLY A 336 -9.52 -25.23 37.85
C GLY A 336 -10.81 -24.58 38.32
N ARG A 337 -11.26 -24.87 39.55
CA ARG A 337 -12.43 -24.20 40.16
C ARG A 337 -12.27 -22.69 40.26
N SER A 338 -11.04 -22.20 40.48
CA SER A 338 -10.79 -20.75 40.55
C SER A 338 -10.96 -20.04 39.20
N TRP A 339 -10.89 -20.77 38.07
CA TRP A 339 -11.05 -20.21 36.73
C TRP A 339 -12.50 -20.14 36.27
N GLU A 340 -13.41 -20.89 36.90
CA GLU A 340 -14.77 -21.14 36.39
C GLU A 340 -15.51 -19.84 36.01
N GLN A 341 -15.58 -18.88 36.94
CA GLN A 341 -16.34 -17.65 36.72
C GLN A 341 -15.78 -16.86 35.53
N ASN A 342 -14.45 -16.70 35.47
CA ASN A 342 -13.80 -15.98 34.38
C ASN A 342 -13.99 -16.72 33.05
N ALA A 343 -13.75 -18.04 33.02
CA ALA A 343 -13.89 -18.84 31.82
C ALA A 343 -15.33 -18.87 31.29
N ARG A 344 -16.35 -18.93 32.16
CA ARG A 344 -17.76 -18.81 31.74
C ARG A 344 -18.06 -17.46 31.10
N SER A 345 -17.47 -16.38 31.61
CA SER A 345 -17.69 -15.03 31.09
C SER A 345 -17.15 -14.83 29.66
N CYS A 346 -16.19 -15.65 29.24
CA CYS A 346 -15.64 -15.64 27.88
C CYS A 346 -16.63 -16.14 26.82
N TYR A 347 -17.66 -16.92 27.18
CA TYR A 347 -18.65 -17.44 26.24
C TYR A 347 -19.82 -16.46 26.08
N ALA A 348 -20.17 -16.14 24.84
CA ALA A 348 -21.26 -15.23 24.52
C ALA A 348 -22.65 -15.78 24.88
N GLU A 349 -22.79 -17.12 24.92
CA GLU A 349 -24.02 -17.81 25.30
C GLU A 349 -23.89 -18.48 26.66
N ASP A 350 -25.01 -18.59 27.36
CA ASP A 350 -25.03 -19.25 28.66
C ASP A 350 -24.70 -20.75 28.54
N VAL A 351 -23.65 -21.14 29.25
CA VAL A 351 -23.16 -22.52 29.28
C VAL A 351 -24.01 -23.36 30.23
N LYS A 352 -24.69 -24.39 29.68
CA LYS A 352 -25.63 -25.26 30.42
C LYS A 352 -24.97 -26.31 31.32
N LEU A 353 -23.65 -26.38 31.37
CA LEU A 353 -22.92 -27.32 32.23
C LEU A 353 -22.97 -26.87 33.69
N ASN A 354 -23.15 -27.81 34.60
CA ASN A 354 -23.02 -27.53 36.04
C ASN A 354 -21.55 -27.21 36.39
N SER A 355 -21.28 -26.79 37.64
CA SER A 355 -19.94 -26.34 38.05
C SER A 355 -18.89 -27.44 37.89
N ASP A 356 -19.20 -28.67 38.33
CA ASP A 356 -18.25 -29.77 38.29
C ASP A 356 -17.96 -30.22 36.84
N GLU A 357 -19.01 -30.36 36.01
CA GLU A 357 -18.86 -30.69 34.60
C GLU A 357 -18.05 -29.64 33.83
N PHE A 358 -18.25 -28.35 34.16
CA PHE A 358 -17.53 -27.26 33.52
C PHE A 358 -16.06 -27.24 33.93
N VAL A 359 -15.76 -27.42 35.21
CA VAL A 359 -14.38 -27.47 35.71
C VAL A 359 -13.65 -28.70 35.18
N GLU A 360 -14.32 -29.86 35.13
CA GLU A 360 -13.77 -31.06 34.50
C GLU A 360 -13.40 -30.80 33.05
N MET A 361 -14.30 -30.15 32.29
CA MET A 361 -14.04 -29.75 30.90
C MET A 361 -12.80 -28.85 30.79
N LEU A 362 -12.68 -27.81 31.62
CA LEU A 362 -11.52 -26.90 31.57
C LEU A 362 -10.20 -27.64 31.82
N VAL A 363 -10.18 -28.52 32.82
CA VAL A 363 -8.98 -29.28 33.20
C VAL A 363 -8.63 -30.29 32.12
N VAL A 364 -9.58 -31.11 31.69
CA VAL A 364 -9.34 -32.19 30.71
C VAL A 364 -8.95 -31.62 29.35
N ASP A 365 -9.75 -30.69 28.81
CA ASP A 365 -9.51 -30.11 27.48
C ASP A 365 -8.25 -29.25 27.48
N GLY A 366 -8.03 -28.46 28.54
CA GLY A 366 -6.86 -27.60 28.66
C GLY A 366 -5.56 -28.39 28.85
N SER A 367 -5.55 -29.45 29.66
CA SER A 367 -4.39 -30.36 29.78
C SER A 367 -4.13 -31.11 28.48
N PHE A 368 -5.18 -31.52 27.75
CA PHE A 368 -5.03 -32.11 26.43
C PHE A 368 -4.33 -31.15 25.47
N LEU A 369 -4.77 -29.90 25.39
CA LEU A 369 -4.18 -28.88 24.51
C LEU A 369 -2.71 -28.61 24.87
N VAL A 370 -2.38 -28.45 26.16
CA VAL A 370 -1.00 -28.24 26.60
C VAL A 370 -0.11 -29.44 26.26
N GLU A 371 -0.54 -30.66 26.57
CA GLU A 371 0.24 -31.86 26.28
C GLU A 371 0.38 -32.10 24.76
N LEU A 372 -0.64 -31.78 23.95
CA LEU A 372 -0.59 -31.81 22.50
C LEU A 372 0.49 -30.86 21.97
N LEU A 373 0.51 -29.61 22.43
CA LEU A 373 1.51 -28.61 22.04
C LEU A 373 2.93 -29.03 22.44
N LEU A 374 3.11 -29.58 23.65
CA LEU A 374 4.39 -30.12 24.11
C LEU A 374 4.88 -31.28 23.23
N ARG A 375 4.01 -32.23 22.89
CA ARG A 375 4.35 -33.38 22.02
C ARG A 375 4.58 -32.98 20.57
N SER A 376 3.92 -31.91 20.10
CA SER A 376 4.20 -31.31 18.81
C SER A 376 5.64 -30.81 18.74
N HIS A 377 6.09 -30.10 19.79
CA HIS A 377 7.42 -29.52 19.86
C HIS A 377 8.53 -30.53 20.22
N TYR A 378 8.26 -31.46 21.14
CA TYR A 378 9.21 -32.46 21.61
C TYR A 378 8.75 -33.87 21.20
N PRO A 379 9.18 -34.38 20.03
CA PRO A 379 8.79 -35.72 19.58
C PRO A 379 9.10 -36.85 20.58
N ARG A 380 10.14 -36.70 21.41
CA ARG A 380 10.49 -37.64 22.49
C ARG A 380 9.41 -37.80 23.57
N LEU A 381 8.47 -36.86 23.67
CA LEU A 381 7.35 -36.92 24.61
C LEU A 381 6.17 -37.75 24.07
N ARG A 382 6.20 -38.11 22.79
CA ARG A 382 5.23 -39.00 22.16
C ARG A 382 5.52 -40.42 22.63
N GLY A 383 4.55 -41.07 23.28
CA GLY A 383 4.66 -42.49 23.60
C GLY A 383 4.49 -43.33 22.33
N GLU A 384 5.01 -44.57 22.33
CA GLU A 384 4.88 -45.52 21.20
C GLU A 384 3.42 -45.78 20.78
N LYS A 385 2.45 -45.52 21.67
CA LYS A 385 1.01 -45.71 21.45
C LYS A 385 0.25 -44.38 21.21
N ASP A 386 0.95 -43.28 20.94
CA ASP A 386 0.32 -42.01 20.63
C ASP A 386 -0.35 -42.06 19.23
N ARG A 387 -1.67 -42.29 19.22
CA ARG A 387 -2.44 -42.39 17.98
C ARG A 387 -2.57 -41.07 17.24
N ILE A 388 -2.50 -39.94 17.93
CA ILE A 388 -2.70 -38.62 17.32
C ILE A 388 -1.47 -38.27 16.48
N PHE A 389 -0.28 -38.32 17.05
CA PHE A 389 0.96 -38.06 16.30
C PHE A 389 1.45 -39.24 15.47
N GLY A 390 0.97 -40.46 15.77
CA GLY A 390 1.23 -41.65 14.95
C GLY A 390 0.38 -41.72 13.67
N ASN A 391 -0.66 -40.88 13.54
CA ASN A 391 -1.52 -40.83 12.37
C ASN A 391 -1.62 -39.39 11.83
N LEU A 392 -1.04 -39.16 10.65
CA LEU A 392 -1.03 -37.84 9.99
C LEU A 392 -2.43 -37.26 9.75
N MET A 393 -3.44 -38.10 9.50
CA MET A 393 -4.82 -37.63 9.32
C MET A 393 -5.41 -37.13 10.64
N MET A 394 -5.20 -37.85 11.74
CA MET A 394 -5.72 -37.45 13.05
C MET A 394 -5.15 -36.12 13.51
N ILE A 395 -3.83 -35.89 13.38
CA ILE A 395 -3.25 -34.61 13.79
C ILE A 395 -3.78 -33.46 12.94
N THR A 396 -4.01 -33.65 11.64
CA THR A 396 -4.62 -32.65 10.77
C THR A 396 -6.05 -32.33 11.19
N ASP A 397 -6.87 -33.33 11.51
CA ASP A 397 -8.23 -33.12 12.00
C ASP A 397 -8.26 -32.46 13.40
N VAL A 398 -7.34 -32.82 14.30
CA VAL A 398 -7.18 -32.11 15.58
C VAL A 398 -6.79 -30.64 15.35
N CYS A 399 -5.83 -30.38 14.47
CA CYS A 399 -5.43 -29.01 14.13
C CYS A 399 -6.60 -28.21 13.56
N ARG A 400 -7.40 -28.83 12.68
CA ARG A 400 -8.61 -28.25 12.13
C ARG A 400 -9.64 -27.92 13.22
N ASP A 401 -9.84 -28.82 14.17
CA ASP A 401 -10.82 -28.60 15.22
C ASP A 401 -10.37 -27.52 16.21
N MET A 402 -9.05 -27.30 16.36
CA MET A 402 -8.49 -26.21 17.16
C MET A 402 -8.69 -24.81 16.56
N ILE A 403 -9.00 -24.70 15.26
CA ILE A 403 -9.19 -23.39 14.57
C ILE A 403 -10.65 -22.95 14.47
N LEU A 404 -11.59 -23.67 15.08
CA LEU A 404 -13.02 -23.37 15.00
C LEU A 404 -13.45 -22.49 16.16
N ILE A 405 -14.12 -21.36 15.89
CA ILE A 405 -14.55 -20.39 16.90
C ILE A 405 -15.57 -20.97 17.91
N GLU A 406 -16.37 -21.94 17.47
CA GLU A 406 -17.32 -22.66 18.34
C GLU A 406 -16.65 -23.76 19.18
N ASN A 407 -15.37 -24.03 18.97
CA ASN A 407 -14.64 -25.15 19.56
C ASN A 407 -13.37 -24.65 20.27
N GLN A 408 -13.54 -23.72 21.22
CA GLN A 408 -12.43 -23.04 21.89
C GLN A 408 -12.53 -23.16 23.40
N LEU A 409 -11.36 -23.12 24.05
CA LEU A 409 -11.21 -22.65 25.43
C LEU A 409 -10.66 -21.22 25.44
N PRO A 410 -10.94 -20.44 26.49
CA PRO A 410 -10.20 -19.21 26.74
C PRO A 410 -8.71 -19.50 26.86
N PHE A 411 -7.87 -18.73 26.17
CA PHE A 411 -6.44 -19.01 26.09
C PHE A 411 -5.76 -18.96 27.46
N PHE A 412 -6.24 -18.10 28.36
CA PHE A 412 -5.71 -18.02 29.73
C PHE A 412 -5.79 -19.38 30.44
N VAL A 413 -6.82 -20.20 30.20
CA VAL A 413 -6.93 -21.55 30.80
C VAL A 413 -5.78 -22.44 30.32
N VAL A 414 -5.48 -22.41 29.01
CA VAL A 414 -4.37 -23.16 28.42
C VAL A 414 -3.02 -22.68 29.00
N LYS A 415 -2.86 -21.37 29.15
CA LYS A 415 -1.67 -20.76 29.75
C LYS A 415 -1.50 -21.13 31.23
N GLU A 416 -2.54 -21.00 32.04
CA GLU A 416 -2.50 -21.33 33.46
C GLU A 416 -2.21 -22.82 33.68
N ILE A 417 -2.78 -23.71 32.87
CA ILE A 417 -2.44 -25.14 32.89
C ILE A 417 -0.96 -25.36 32.53
N PHE A 418 -0.45 -24.69 31.49
CA PHE A 418 0.98 -24.78 31.15
C PHE A 418 1.89 -24.34 32.31
N LEU A 419 1.47 -23.37 33.12
CA LEU A 419 2.22 -22.90 34.28
C LEU A 419 2.26 -23.91 35.45
N LEU A 420 1.44 -24.96 35.44
CA LEU A 420 1.47 -26.03 36.44
C LEU A 420 2.59 -27.07 36.22
N LEU A 421 3.25 -27.05 35.06
CA LEU A 421 4.35 -27.95 34.74
C LEU A 421 5.54 -27.78 35.71
N PHE A 422 6.32 -28.84 35.95
CA PHE A 422 7.57 -28.72 36.70
C PHE A 422 8.48 -27.63 36.13
N ILE A 423 9.20 -26.94 37.01
CA ILE A 423 10.14 -25.85 36.65
C ILE A 423 11.14 -26.31 35.58
N TYR A 424 11.62 -27.57 35.61
CA TYR A 424 12.56 -28.06 34.59
C TYR A 424 11.92 -28.19 33.19
N TYR A 425 10.61 -28.41 33.09
CA TYR A 425 9.89 -28.35 31.82
C TYR A 425 9.63 -26.92 31.38
N GLN A 426 9.70 -25.93 32.28
CA GLN A 426 9.57 -24.52 31.92
C GLN A 426 10.92 -23.93 31.49
N GLN A 427 12.02 -24.39 32.09
CA GLN A 427 13.36 -23.93 31.73
C GLN A 427 13.75 -24.39 30.32
N GLY A 428 13.97 -23.42 29.43
CA GLY A 428 14.36 -23.69 28.03
C GLY A 428 13.20 -24.09 27.11
N THR A 429 11.97 -24.17 27.63
CA THR A 429 10.78 -24.37 26.80
C THR A 429 10.25 -23.04 26.30
N PRO A 430 9.91 -22.92 25.00
CA PRO A 430 9.27 -21.72 24.47
C PRO A 430 7.97 -21.37 25.21
N SER A 431 7.51 -20.12 25.08
CA SER A 431 6.22 -19.75 25.65
C SER A 431 5.08 -20.58 25.05
N ILE A 432 3.96 -20.72 25.77
CA ILE A 432 2.79 -21.45 25.26
C ILE A 432 2.28 -20.88 23.92
N ILE A 433 2.42 -19.56 23.72
CA ILE A 433 2.14 -18.88 22.45
C ILE A 433 3.06 -19.37 21.34
N GLN A 434 4.37 -19.43 21.59
CA GLN A 434 5.35 -19.93 20.61
C GLN A 434 5.15 -21.41 20.30
N LEU A 435 4.80 -22.22 21.30
CA LEU A 435 4.44 -23.63 21.10
C LEU A 435 3.21 -23.77 20.20
N ALA A 436 2.17 -22.96 20.42
CA ALA A 436 0.96 -22.93 19.59
C ALA A 436 1.27 -22.45 18.16
N GLN A 437 2.02 -21.36 18.00
CA GLN A 437 2.44 -20.87 16.67
C GLN A 437 3.22 -21.93 15.90
N ARG A 438 4.16 -22.62 16.55
CA ARG A 438 4.96 -23.68 15.93
C ARG A 438 4.13 -24.91 15.60
N HIS A 439 3.18 -25.28 16.45
CA HIS A 439 2.24 -26.36 16.17
C HIS A 439 1.42 -26.06 14.91
N PHE A 440 0.80 -24.88 14.85
CA PHE A 440 0.04 -24.49 13.67
C PHE A 440 0.90 -24.31 12.44
N ARG A 441 2.15 -23.84 12.56
CA ARG A 441 3.09 -23.74 11.44
C ARG A 441 3.33 -25.10 10.74
N CYS A 442 3.21 -26.22 11.46
CA CYS A 442 3.32 -27.55 10.86
C CYS A 442 2.12 -27.92 9.97
N SER A 443 0.95 -27.31 10.20
CA SER A 443 -0.31 -27.66 9.53
C SER A 443 -0.88 -26.54 8.67
N LEU A 444 -0.51 -25.29 8.95
CA LEU A 444 -0.95 -24.07 8.30
C LEU A 444 0.28 -23.34 7.76
N SER A 445 0.22 -22.93 6.50
CA SER A 445 1.29 -22.17 5.89
C SER A 445 1.44 -20.77 6.50
N ARG A 446 2.66 -20.22 6.44
CA ARG A 446 2.98 -18.79 6.70
C ARG A 446 2.68 -18.25 8.10
N ILE A 447 2.71 -19.11 9.12
CA ILE A 447 2.81 -18.66 10.51
C ILE A 447 4.27 -18.37 10.84
N ASP A 448 4.56 -17.10 11.13
CA ASP A 448 5.83 -16.66 11.69
C ASP A 448 5.83 -16.92 13.20
N ASP A 449 6.48 -18.01 13.60
CA ASP A 449 6.62 -18.45 14.99
C ASP A 449 7.58 -17.59 15.83
N ASN A 450 8.26 -16.62 15.20
CA ASN A 450 9.03 -15.59 15.90
C ASN A 450 8.27 -14.28 16.08
N LYS A 451 7.06 -14.17 15.51
CA LYS A 451 6.24 -12.97 15.64
C LYS A 451 5.76 -12.84 17.08
N ILE A 452 6.28 -11.82 17.74
CA ILE A 452 5.81 -11.39 19.06
C ILE A 452 4.37 -10.94 18.89
N ILE A 453 3.46 -11.46 19.70
CA ILE A 453 2.05 -11.07 19.73
C ILE A 453 1.61 -10.89 21.19
N SER A 454 0.56 -10.10 21.40
CA SER A 454 -0.12 -10.01 22.69
C SER A 454 -0.74 -11.36 23.06
N GLU A 455 -1.08 -11.53 24.35
CA GLU A 455 -1.84 -12.67 24.80
C GLU A 455 -3.19 -12.72 24.05
N PRO A 456 -3.46 -13.81 23.30
CA PRO A 456 -4.68 -13.93 22.53
C PRO A 456 -5.85 -14.34 23.43
N GLU A 457 -7.07 -14.08 22.97
CA GLU A 457 -8.29 -14.51 23.68
C GLU A 457 -8.50 -16.04 23.61
N HIS A 458 -8.15 -16.65 22.47
CA HIS A 458 -8.22 -18.09 22.16
C HIS A 458 -7.41 -18.39 20.88
N PHE A 459 -7.37 -19.63 20.38
CA PHE A 459 -6.53 -19.99 19.23
C PHE A 459 -6.94 -19.32 17.91
N VAL A 460 -8.23 -19.05 17.68
CA VAL A 460 -8.63 -18.28 16.48
C VAL A 460 -8.07 -16.85 16.51
N ASP A 461 -8.03 -16.20 17.66
CA ASP A 461 -7.43 -14.86 17.82
C ASP A 461 -5.89 -14.91 17.70
N LEU A 462 -5.26 -15.97 18.23
CA LEU A 462 -3.83 -16.24 18.00
C LEU A 462 -3.51 -16.27 16.50
N LEU A 463 -4.27 -17.02 15.72
CA LEU A 463 -4.07 -17.16 14.27
C LEU A 463 -4.36 -15.87 13.52
N ARG A 464 -5.43 -15.17 13.89
CA ARG A 464 -5.70 -13.81 13.39
C ARG A 464 -4.48 -12.90 13.61
N SER A 465 -3.96 -12.87 14.83
CA SER A 465 -2.80 -12.06 15.23
C SER A 465 -1.53 -12.44 14.47
N CYS A 466 -1.39 -13.70 14.03
CA CYS A 466 -0.32 -14.12 13.15
C CYS A 466 -0.41 -13.46 11.76
N PHE A 467 -1.62 -13.22 11.23
CA PHE A 467 -1.82 -12.68 9.89
C PHE A 467 -1.90 -11.15 9.79
N VAL A 468 -2.34 -10.46 10.86
CA VAL A 468 -2.53 -9.00 10.87
C VAL A 468 -1.32 -8.26 11.44
N PRO A 469 -1.09 -6.97 11.09
CA PRO A 469 0.04 -6.22 11.64
C PRO A 469 -0.07 -6.05 13.17
N LEU A 470 1.08 -5.97 13.84
CA LEU A 470 1.19 -5.82 15.30
C LEU A 470 0.54 -4.55 15.84
N VAL A 471 0.59 -3.47 15.06
CA VAL A 471 -0.01 -2.19 15.41
C VAL A 471 -1.15 -1.94 14.43
N PRO A 472 -2.41 -1.90 14.91
CA PRO A 472 -3.55 -1.56 14.08
C PRO A 472 -3.33 -0.17 13.47
N ILE A 473 -3.47 -0.07 12.15
CA ILE A 473 -3.39 1.22 11.47
C ILE A 473 -4.70 1.96 11.74
N ARG A 474 -4.61 3.23 12.16
CA ARG A 474 -5.78 4.10 12.25
C ARG A 474 -6.26 4.44 10.85
N LEU A 475 -7.34 3.79 10.43
CA LEU A 475 -8.00 4.06 9.16
C LEU A 475 -8.92 5.27 9.28
N GLU A 476 -8.75 6.22 8.35
CA GLU A 476 -9.71 7.31 8.15
C GLU A 476 -10.97 6.77 7.46
N GLU A 477 -12.13 7.40 7.73
CA GLU A 477 -13.38 7.03 7.06
C GLU A 477 -13.23 7.20 5.55
N CYS A 478 -13.54 6.15 4.79
CA CYS A 478 -13.51 6.20 3.34
C CYS A 478 -14.90 6.58 2.81
N THR A 479 -14.94 7.32 1.71
CA THR A 479 -16.19 7.48 0.96
C THR A 479 -16.58 6.11 0.37
N LEU A 480 -17.86 5.74 0.45
CA LEU A 480 -18.49 4.42 0.21
C LEU A 480 -18.16 3.67 -1.12
N LYS A 481 -17.20 4.11 -1.94
CA LYS A 481 -16.90 3.56 -3.28
C LYS A 481 -15.80 2.49 -3.33
N VAL A 482 -15.28 2.05 -2.19
CA VAL A 482 -14.00 1.31 -2.14
C VAL A 482 -14.10 -0.20 -2.50
N HIS A 483 -15.30 -0.74 -2.75
CA HIS A 483 -15.49 -2.17 -3.02
C HIS A 483 -15.11 -2.66 -4.43
N ASN A 484 -14.46 -1.83 -5.26
CA ASN A 484 -14.23 -2.15 -6.68
C ASN A 484 -12.74 -2.16 -7.05
N ALA A 485 -11.87 -2.79 -6.26
CA ALA A 485 -10.53 -3.09 -6.77
C ALA A 485 -10.68 -3.90 -8.09
N PRO A 486 -9.95 -3.56 -9.18
CA PRO A 486 -10.11 -4.25 -10.45
C PRO A 486 -9.71 -5.72 -10.33
N GLU A 487 -10.36 -6.58 -11.13
CA GLU A 487 -10.07 -8.02 -11.19
C GLU A 487 -8.65 -8.28 -11.72
N THR A 488 -8.05 -9.41 -11.36
CA THR A 488 -6.68 -9.74 -11.78
C THR A 488 -6.52 -9.71 -13.30
N THR A 489 -7.50 -10.23 -14.03
CA THR A 489 -7.51 -10.20 -15.50
C THR A 489 -7.55 -8.77 -16.04
N GLU A 490 -8.36 -7.88 -15.46
CA GLU A 490 -8.41 -6.48 -15.85
C GLU A 490 -7.06 -5.79 -15.61
N LEU A 491 -6.49 -5.96 -14.42
CA LEU A 491 -5.17 -5.45 -14.06
C LEU A 491 -4.08 -5.95 -15.04
N HIS A 492 -4.09 -7.25 -15.34
CA HIS A 492 -3.14 -7.86 -16.27
C HIS A 492 -3.28 -7.27 -17.68
N THR A 493 -4.51 -7.09 -18.18
CA THR A 493 -4.76 -6.50 -19.51
C THR A 493 -4.32 -5.04 -19.58
N ALA A 494 -4.52 -4.26 -18.51
CA ALA A 494 -4.02 -2.89 -18.37
C ALA A 494 -2.49 -2.81 -18.27
N GLY A 495 -1.82 -3.94 -18.04
CA GLY A 495 -0.36 -4.05 -18.05
C GLY A 495 0.29 -4.09 -16.67
N VAL A 496 -0.48 -4.35 -15.61
CA VAL A 496 0.05 -4.62 -14.28
C VAL A 496 0.79 -5.96 -14.27
N SER A 497 1.98 -5.97 -13.65
CA SER A 497 2.75 -7.18 -13.37
C SER A 497 2.50 -7.63 -11.94
N PHE A 498 2.37 -8.93 -11.74
CA PHE A 498 2.18 -9.55 -10.43
C PHE A 498 3.50 -10.17 -9.95
N LYS A 499 3.85 -9.94 -8.68
CA LYS A 499 5.03 -10.54 -8.06
C LYS A 499 4.78 -10.92 -6.59
N PRO A 500 5.44 -11.98 -6.09
CA PRO A 500 5.47 -12.24 -4.65
C PRO A 500 6.15 -11.10 -3.88
N ALA A 501 5.67 -10.79 -2.67
CA ALA A 501 6.42 -9.98 -1.72
C ALA A 501 7.46 -10.87 -1.02
N GLU A 502 8.75 -10.68 -1.35
CA GLU A 502 9.85 -11.62 -1.00
C GLU A 502 10.22 -11.67 0.49
N THR A 503 9.64 -10.84 1.37
CA THR A 503 10.14 -10.69 2.75
C THR A 503 9.07 -10.48 3.83
N SER A 504 7.77 -10.57 3.52
CA SER A 504 6.73 -10.23 4.49
C SER A 504 6.08 -11.44 5.15
N SER A 505 6.12 -11.49 6.49
CA SER A 505 5.29 -12.40 7.29
C SER A 505 3.86 -11.88 7.49
N CYS A 506 3.58 -10.63 7.13
CA CYS A 506 2.26 -10.03 7.22
C CYS A 506 1.47 -10.24 5.92
N LEU A 507 0.29 -10.85 5.98
CA LEU A 507 -0.56 -11.05 4.80
C LEU A 507 -1.05 -9.72 4.20
N LEU A 508 -1.12 -8.67 5.01
CA LEU A 508 -1.62 -7.36 4.60
C LEU A 508 -0.56 -6.52 3.86
N ASP A 509 0.68 -6.99 3.73
CA ASP A 509 1.76 -6.25 3.07
C ASP A 509 1.67 -6.30 1.54
N ILE A 510 0.61 -5.68 1.03
CA ILE A 510 0.29 -5.57 -0.39
C ILE A 510 0.66 -4.18 -0.87
N SER A 511 1.49 -4.10 -1.90
CA SER A 511 1.99 -2.82 -2.43
C SER A 511 1.87 -2.75 -3.95
N PHE A 512 1.60 -1.55 -4.45
CA PHE A 512 1.54 -1.26 -5.88
C PHE A 512 2.42 -0.06 -6.20
N ALA A 513 3.44 -0.27 -7.03
CA ALA A 513 4.34 0.77 -7.49
C ALA A 513 4.83 0.44 -8.91
N ASP A 514 4.96 1.47 -9.75
CA ASP A 514 5.52 1.36 -11.11
C ASP A 514 4.89 0.27 -11.98
N GLY A 515 3.58 0.05 -11.82
CA GLY A 515 2.84 -0.99 -12.55
C GLY A 515 3.10 -2.42 -12.04
N VAL A 516 3.74 -2.59 -10.89
CA VAL A 516 3.97 -3.89 -10.25
C VAL A 516 3.14 -3.99 -8.97
N LEU A 517 2.24 -4.96 -8.92
CA LEU A 517 1.48 -5.33 -7.73
C LEU A 517 2.21 -6.48 -7.03
N LYS A 518 2.69 -6.21 -5.81
CA LYS A 518 3.31 -7.20 -4.94
C LYS A 518 2.31 -7.66 -3.89
N ILE A 519 2.10 -8.97 -3.82
CA ILE A 519 1.24 -9.62 -2.83
C ILE A 519 2.08 -10.69 -2.12
N PRO A 520 2.03 -10.81 -0.78
CA PRO A 520 2.66 -11.92 -0.08
C PRO A 520 2.13 -13.24 -0.63
N THR A 521 2.98 -14.26 -0.85
CA THR A 521 2.51 -15.57 -1.29
C THR A 521 1.44 -16.12 -0.33
N ILE A 522 0.47 -16.87 -0.83
CA ILE A 522 -0.61 -17.45 -0.06
C ILE A 522 -0.65 -18.92 -0.44
N VAL A 523 -0.58 -19.82 0.53
CA VAL A 523 -0.87 -21.24 0.27
C VAL A 523 -2.34 -21.46 0.56
N ILE A 524 -3.03 -22.11 -0.37
CA ILE A 524 -4.44 -22.43 -0.27
C ILE A 524 -4.56 -23.95 -0.27
N ASP A 525 -5.12 -24.48 0.81
CA ASP A 525 -5.27 -25.90 1.11
C ASP A 525 -6.68 -26.18 1.69
N ASP A 526 -6.93 -27.44 2.05
CA ASP A 526 -8.21 -27.90 2.62
C ASP A 526 -8.59 -27.23 3.96
N LEU A 527 -7.63 -26.66 4.70
CA LEU A 527 -7.88 -25.97 5.97
C LEU A 527 -8.20 -24.49 5.78
N THR A 528 -7.79 -23.91 4.64
CA THR A 528 -7.84 -22.47 4.38
C THR A 528 -9.26 -21.91 4.49
N GLU A 529 -10.26 -22.59 3.95
CA GLU A 529 -11.65 -22.10 4.04
C GLU A 529 -12.15 -22.05 5.48
N SER A 530 -11.91 -23.12 6.25
CA SER A 530 -12.32 -23.20 7.65
C SER A 530 -11.61 -22.11 8.45
N LEU A 531 -10.30 -21.95 8.28
CA LEU A 531 -9.51 -20.92 8.94
C LEU A 531 -10.03 -19.52 8.66
N TYR A 532 -10.20 -19.17 7.39
CA TYR A 532 -10.56 -17.81 7.01
C TYR A 532 -11.98 -17.47 7.49
N ARG A 533 -12.92 -18.41 7.36
CA ARG A 533 -14.29 -18.23 7.87
C ARG A 533 -14.35 -18.01 9.38
N ASN A 534 -13.56 -18.76 10.16
CA ASN A 534 -13.55 -18.62 11.62
C ASN A 534 -12.90 -17.30 12.06
N ILE A 535 -11.82 -16.86 11.40
CA ILE A 535 -11.23 -15.54 11.66
C ILE A 535 -12.20 -14.42 11.28
N ILE A 536 -12.90 -14.52 10.14
CA ILE A 536 -13.91 -13.54 9.72
C ILE A 536 -15.03 -13.44 10.76
N VAL A 537 -15.56 -14.56 11.27
CA VAL A 537 -16.59 -14.56 12.32
C VAL A 537 -16.07 -13.85 13.56
N PHE A 538 -14.87 -14.20 14.03
CA PHE A 538 -14.29 -13.57 15.21
C PHE A 538 -14.07 -12.06 15.02
N GLU A 539 -13.54 -11.63 13.87
CA GLU A 539 -13.41 -10.22 13.57
C GLU A 539 -14.77 -9.53 13.57
N GLN A 540 -15.82 -10.12 13.00
CA GLN A 540 -17.16 -9.51 12.98
C GLN A 540 -17.75 -9.31 14.38
N CYS A 541 -17.63 -10.32 15.23
CA CYS A 541 -18.26 -10.33 16.54
C CYS A 541 -17.48 -9.54 17.60
N HIS A 542 -16.15 -9.54 17.54
CA HIS A 542 -15.31 -9.09 18.65
C HIS A 542 -14.42 -7.89 18.32
N CYS A 543 -13.73 -7.92 17.18
CA CYS A 543 -12.66 -6.97 16.92
C CYS A 543 -13.18 -5.62 16.41
N SER A 544 -12.63 -4.51 16.92
CA SER A 544 -12.87 -3.18 16.33
C SER A 544 -12.12 -2.98 15.01
N ASP A 545 -10.96 -3.62 14.89
CA ASP A 545 -10.16 -3.72 13.69
C ASP A 545 -10.64 -4.88 12.80
N LYS A 546 -10.99 -4.57 11.55
CA LYS A 546 -11.50 -5.52 10.55
C LYS A 546 -10.47 -5.81 9.45
N SER A 547 -9.19 -5.72 9.79
CA SER A 547 -8.05 -5.86 8.88
C SER A 547 -8.08 -7.17 8.08
N PHE A 548 -8.41 -8.29 8.69
CA PHE A 548 -8.46 -9.58 7.98
C PHE A 548 -9.66 -9.67 7.04
N ILE A 549 -10.82 -9.13 7.43
CA ILE A 549 -11.98 -8.98 6.55
C ILE A 549 -11.63 -8.10 5.34
N HIS A 550 -10.91 -6.99 5.54
CA HIS A 550 -10.47 -6.13 4.43
C HIS A 550 -9.53 -6.87 3.47
N TYR A 551 -8.62 -7.68 4.01
CA TYR A 551 -7.71 -8.52 3.24
C TYR A 551 -8.46 -9.56 2.39
N THR A 552 -9.33 -10.35 3.00
CA THR A 552 -10.12 -11.36 2.27
C THR A 552 -11.06 -10.73 1.25
N THR A 553 -11.58 -9.54 1.51
CA THR A 553 -12.39 -8.76 0.57
C THR A 553 -11.58 -8.31 -0.64
N LEU A 554 -10.36 -7.80 -0.43
CA LEU A 554 -9.47 -7.43 -1.54
C LEU A 554 -9.14 -8.64 -2.42
N LEU A 555 -8.82 -9.78 -1.82
CA LEU A 555 -8.60 -11.02 -2.58
C LEU A 555 -9.86 -11.46 -3.34
N GLY A 556 -11.04 -11.33 -2.73
CA GLY A 556 -12.32 -11.57 -3.39
C GLY A 556 -12.64 -10.58 -4.52
N CYS A 557 -12.02 -9.40 -4.57
CA CYS A 557 -12.06 -8.51 -5.73
C CYS A 557 -11.10 -8.98 -6.83
N PHE A 558 -9.88 -9.41 -6.45
CA PHE A 558 -8.88 -9.88 -7.41
C PHE A 558 -9.26 -11.21 -8.06
N ILE A 559 -9.91 -12.11 -7.34
CA ILE A 559 -10.16 -13.50 -7.75
C ILE A 559 -11.66 -13.73 -7.96
N LYS A 560 -12.20 -13.23 -9.08
CA LYS A 560 -13.61 -13.43 -9.45
C LYS A 560 -13.84 -14.67 -10.28
N SER A 561 -12.85 -15.05 -11.08
CA SER A 561 -12.92 -16.17 -12.02
C SER A 561 -11.73 -17.13 -11.87
N PRO A 562 -11.82 -18.34 -12.44
CA PRO A 562 -10.69 -19.27 -12.49
C PRO A 562 -9.48 -18.70 -13.25
N THR A 563 -9.72 -17.83 -14.24
CA THR A 563 -8.66 -17.13 -14.99
C THR A 563 -7.88 -16.18 -14.09
N ASP A 564 -8.57 -15.48 -13.19
CA ASP A 564 -7.92 -14.59 -12.22
C ASP A 564 -7.04 -15.39 -11.24
N ALA A 565 -7.56 -16.50 -10.73
CA ALA A 565 -6.82 -17.40 -9.86
C ALA A 565 -5.58 -17.95 -10.57
N ASP A 566 -5.70 -18.42 -11.83
CA ASP A 566 -4.60 -18.96 -12.62
C ASP A 566 -3.49 -17.92 -12.86
N LEU A 567 -3.82 -16.66 -13.11
CA LEU A 567 -2.84 -15.58 -13.23
C LEU A 567 -2.03 -15.40 -11.94
N LEU A 568 -2.68 -15.40 -10.78
CA LEU A 568 -2.00 -15.27 -9.49
C LEU A 568 -1.18 -16.52 -9.15
N ILE A 569 -1.66 -17.73 -9.48
CA ILE A 569 -0.93 -18.99 -9.34
C ILE A 569 0.36 -18.96 -10.18
N ARG A 570 0.25 -18.64 -11.48
CA ARG A 570 1.41 -18.55 -12.39
C ARG A 570 2.44 -17.51 -11.98
N SER A 571 1.99 -16.45 -11.30
CA SER A 571 2.88 -15.41 -10.76
C SER A 571 3.58 -15.80 -9.46
N GLY A 572 3.29 -16.98 -8.89
CA GLY A 572 3.83 -17.44 -7.60
C GLY A 572 3.24 -16.73 -6.38
N ILE A 573 2.15 -15.98 -6.55
CA ILE A 573 1.41 -15.35 -5.45
C ILE A 573 0.52 -16.37 -4.76
N ILE A 574 -0.07 -17.31 -5.50
CA ILE A 574 -0.87 -18.39 -4.91
C ILE A 574 -0.15 -19.73 -5.13
N VAL A 575 0.10 -20.45 -4.04
CA VAL A 575 0.43 -21.88 -4.06
C VAL A 575 -0.89 -22.62 -3.86
N ASN A 576 -1.30 -23.37 -4.88
CA ASN A 576 -2.60 -24.04 -4.89
C ASN A 576 -2.46 -25.51 -4.55
N ASP A 577 -2.73 -25.85 -3.29
CA ASP A 577 -2.80 -27.22 -2.77
C ASP A 577 -4.27 -27.68 -2.60
N LEU A 578 -5.25 -26.84 -2.94
CA LEU A 578 -6.68 -27.13 -2.89
C LEU A 578 -7.17 -27.94 -4.11
N GLY A 579 -6.45 -27.87 -5.23
CA GLY A 579 -6.78 -28.59 -6.46
C GLY A 579 -6.53 -27.76 -7.71
N ASN A 580 -7.57 -27.09 -8.22
CA ASN A 580 -7.50 -26.32 -9.46
C ASN A 580 -7.91 -24.85 -9.24
N SER A 581 -7.79 -24.02 -10.29
CA SER A 581 -8.11 -22.59 -10.20
C SER A 581 -9.61 -22.29 -10.04
N GLU A 582 -10.50 -23.21 -10.45
CA GLU A 582 -11.95 -23.10 -10.23
C GLU A 582 -12.25 -23.15 -8.73
N ASP A 583 -11.66 -24.10 -8.01
CA ASP A 583 -11.87 -24.27 -6.57
C ASP A 583 -11.34 -23.07 -5.77
N VAL A 584 -10.19 -22.52 -6.16
CA VAL A 584 -9.66 -21.27 -5.59
C VAL A 584 -10.63 -20.10 -5.81
N SER A 585 -11.18 -19.95 -7.02
CA SER A 585 -12.12 -18.87 -7.31
C SER A 585 -13.45 -19.03 -6.55
N LYS A 586 -13.96 -20.25 -6.43
CA LYS A 586 -15.17 -20.57 -5.65
C LYS A 586 -14.96 -20.24 -4.17
N LEU A 587 -13.80 -20.57 -3.62
CA LEU A 587 -13.43 -20.24 -2.25
C LEU A 587 -13.57 -18.74 -1.98
N PHE A 588 -12.86 -17.89 -2.73
CA PHE A 588 -12.87 -16.44 -2.50
C PHE A 588 -14.22 -15.78 -2.80
N ASN A 589 -14.97 -16.31 -3.77
CA ASN A 589 -16.34 -15.88 -4.02
C ASN A 589 -17.32 -16.29 -2.91
N SER A 590 -16.98 -17.28 -2.08
CA SER A 590 -17.86 -17.82 -1.04
C SER A 590 -17.58 -17.25 0.35
N ILE A 591 -16.32 -17.02 0.71
CA ILE A 591 -15.94 -16.56 2.07
C ILE A 591 -16.42 -15.15 2.40
N SER A 592 -16.63 -14.30 1.39
CA SER A 592 -17.12 -12.93 1.55
C SER A 592 -18.65 -12.80 1.56
N LYS A 593 -19.40 -13.88 1.31
CA LYS A 593 -20.87 -13.85 1.32
C LYS A 593 -21.39 -13.63 2.75
N GLU A 594 -22.43 -12.81 2.88
CA GLU A 594 -23.10 -12.47 4.17
C GLU A 594 -22.20 -11.77 5.21
N VAL A 595 -20.99 -11.38 4.79
CA VAL A 595 -20.04 -10.60 5.60
C VAL A 595 -20.46 -9.13 5.58
N THR A 596 -20.70 -8.55 6.75
CA THR A 596 -20.93 -7.12 6.94
C THR A 596 -19.61 -6.36 6.84
N TYR A 597 -19.62 -5.23 6.13
CA TYR A 597 -18.48 -4.34 5.96
C TYR A 597 -18.69 -3.00 6.65
N ASP A 598 -17.62 -2.46 7.24
CA ASP A 598 -17.59 -1.10 7.76
C ASP A 598 -17.34 -0.10 6.61
N ARG A 599 -17.57 1.20 6.85
CA ARG A 599 -17.23 2.29 5.92
C ARG A 599 -15.74 2.52 5.75
N ARG A 600 -14.92 1.91 6.61
CA ARG A 600 -13.46 1.97 6.55
C ARG A 600 -12.94 0.78 5.77
N PHE A 601 -11.90 0.97 4.98
CA PHE A 601 -11.25 -0.12 4.24
C PHE A 601 -9.74 0.07 4.22
N TYR A 602 -9.01 -0.97 4.62
CA TYR A 602 -7.55 -0.91 4.77
C TYR A 602 -6.84 -0.62 3.44
N PHE A 603 -7.35 -1.19 2.35
CA PHE A 603 -6.71 -1.11 1.03
C PHE A 603 -7.36 -0.04 0.13
N SER A 604 -7.89 1.04 0.69
CA SER A 604 -8.61 2.07 -0.07
C SER A 604 -7.69 2.77 -1.06
N THR A 605 -6.58 3.32 -0.57
CA THR A 605 -5.55 3.96 -1.40
C THR A 605 -4.95 3.00 -2.42
N LEU A 606 -4.73 1.74 -2.05
CA LEU A 606 -4.25 0.71 -2.99
C LEU A 606 -5.24 0.52 -4.15
N SER A 607 -6.52 0.36 -3.82
CA SER A 607 -7.59 0.14 -4.80
C SER A 607 -7.76 1.35 -5.72
N GLU A 608 -7.72 2.57 -5.17
CA GLU A 608 -7.76 3.81 -5.94
C GLU A 608 -6.58 3.94 -6.89
N ASN A 609 -5.37 3.61 -6.45
CA ASN A 609 -4.17 3.63 -7.29
C ASN A 609 -4.25 2.61 -8.43
N LEU A 610 -4.76 1.41 -8.16
CA LEU A 610 -4.97 0.37 -9.18
C LEU A 610 -6.01 0.80 -10.22
N GLN A 611 -7.14 1.37 -9.78
CA GLN A 611 -8.16 1.93 -10.67
C GLN A 611 -7.60 3.08 -11.52
N ALA A 612 -6.87 4.03 -10.91
CA ALA A 612 -6.25 5.15 -11.61
C ALA A 612 -5.24 4.67 -12.67
N TYR A 613 -4.47 3.63 -12.36
CA TYR A 613 -3.56 3.02 -13.30
C TYR A 613 -4.31 2.43 -14.50
N CYS A 614 -5.38 1.65 -14.28
CA CYS A 614 -6.18 1.06 -15.35
C CYS A 614 -6.88 2.12 -16.22
N ASN A 615 -7.35 3.20 -15.59
CA ASN A 615 -8.04 4.30 -16.26
C ASN A 615 -7.10 5.28 -16.98
N THR A 616 -5.79 5.15 -16.84
CA THR A 616 -4.82 5.97 -17.59
C THR A 616 -4.99 5.70 -19.09
N PRO A 617 -5.09 6.73 -19.97
CA PRO A 617 -5.41 6.54 -21.38
C PRO A 617 -4.52 5.52 -22.09
N LEU A 618 -3.21 5.57 -21.87
CA LEU A 618 -2.26 4.60 -22.45
C LEU A 618 -2.53 3.17 -22.02
N ASN A 619 -2.84 2.95 -20.74
CA ASN A 619 -3.12 1.62 -20.19
C ASN A 619 -4.49 1.11 -20.65
N ARG A 620 -5.47 2.00 -20.78
CA ARG A 620 -6.79 1.68 -21.35
C ARG A 620 -6.67 1.27 -22.82
N TRP A 621 -5.91 2.02 -23.64
CA TRP A 621 -5.64 1.65 -25.03
C TRP A 621 -4.85 0.34 -25.11
N LYS A 622 -3.87 0.12 -24.22
CA LYS A 622 -3.13 -1.14 -24.13
C LYS A 622 -4.06 -2.32 -23.81
N ALA A 623 -5.01 -2.14 -22.89
CA ALA A 623 -6.01 -3.15 -22.56
C ALA A 623 -6.92 -3.47 -23.76
N ILE A 624 -7.44 -2.44 -24.45
CA ILE A 624 -8.26 -2.59 -25.67
C ILE A 624 -7.47 -3.33 -26.76
N LEU A 625 -6.23 -2.92 -27.03
CA LEU A 625 -5.38 -3.57 -28.03
C LEU A 625 -5.13 -5.05 -27.70
N ARG A 626 -4.81 -5.36 -26.44
CA ARG A 626 -4.62 -6.74 -25.99
C ARG A 626 -5.90 -7.56 -26.20
N ARG A 627 -7.02 -7.07 -25.69
CA ARG A 627 -8.32 -7.77 -25.68
C ARG A 627 -8.90 -7.96 -27.09
N ASP A 628 -8.85 -6.95 -27.94
CA ASP A 628 -9.56 -6.96 -29.23
C ASP A 628 -8.67 -7.45 -30.38
N TYR A 629 -7.35 -7.29 -30.29
CA TYR A 629 -6.43 -7.56 -31.41
C TYR A 629 -5.35 -8.60 -31.13
N PHE A 630 -4.92 -8.81 -29.88
CA PHE A 630 -3.79 -9.72 -29.59
C PHE A 630 -4.18 -11.12 -29.12
N HIS A 631 -5.48 -11.45 -29.10
CA HIS A 631 -5.94 -12.83 -28.89
C HIS A 631 -6.00 -13.67 -30.18
N ASN A 632 -5.99 -13.03 -31.36
CA ASN A 632 -6.04 -13.71 -32.66
C ASN A 632 -4.74 -13.44 -33.46
N PRO A 633 -4.00 -14.48 -33.87
CA PRO A 633 -2.78 -14.31 -34.67
C PRO A 633 -2.97 -13.45 -35.94
N TRP A 634 -4.13 -13.56 -36.58
CA TRP A 634 -4.46 -12.77 -37.78
C TRP A 634 -4.68 -11.29 -37.47
N SER A 635 -5.30 -10.99 -36.32
CA SER A 635 -5.46 -9.62 -35.85
C SER A 635 -4.11 -9.01 -35.49
N VAL A 636 -3.20 -9.78 -34.87
CA VAL A 636 -1.81 -9.34 -34.62
C VAL A 636 -1.11 -9.02 -35.94
N ALA A 637 -1.16 -9.92 -36.92
CA ALA A 637 -0.55 -9.71 -38.24
C ALA A 637 -1.13 -8.48 -38.95
N SER A 638 -2.45 -8.26 -38.83
CA SER A 638 -3.13 -7.10 -39.41
C SER A 638 -2.68 -5.79 -38.76
N VAL A 639 -2.54 -5.75 -37.43
CA VAL A 639 -2.01 -4.58 -36.70
C VAL A 639 -0.56 -4.30 -37.09
N LEU A 640 0.27 -5.33 -37.24
CA LEU A 640 1.66 -5.17 -37.68
C LEU A 640 1.73 -4.64 -39.12
N ALA A 641 0.95 -5.20 -40.04
CA ALA A 641 0.88 -4.73 -41.42
C ALA A 641 0.42 -3.26 -41.50
N ALA A 642 -0.64 -2.90 -40.77
CA ALA A 642 -1.14 -1.52 -40.71
C ALA A 642 -0.09 -0.56 -40.13
N SER A 643 0.65 -0.98 -39.10
CA SER A 643 1.72 -0.18 -38.49
C SER A 643 2.89 0.04 -39.46
N ILE A 644 3.30 -0.99 -40.19
CA ILE A 644 4.35 -0.90 -41.22
C ILE A 644 3.89 0.04 -42.35
N LEU A 645 2.66 -0.10 -42.83
CA LEU A 645 2.10 0.79 -43.86
C LEU A 645 2.05 2.25 -43.39
N LEU A 646 1.60 2.51 -42.15
CA LEU A 646 1.62 3.85 -41.56
C LEU A 646 3.04 4.42 -41.48
N LEU A 647 4.02 3.62 -41.08
CA LEU A 647 5.41 4.06 -41.03
C LEU A 647 5.95 4.39 -42.43
N LEU A 648 5.68 3.53 -43.42
CA LEU A 648 6.10 3.76 -44.81
C LEU A 648 5.45 5.00 -45.40
N THR A 649 4.15 5.22 -45.18
CA THR A 649 3.45 6.43 -45.65
C THR A 649 3.97 7.70 -44.96
N PHE A 650 4.30 7.64 -43.67
CA PHE A 650 4.95 8.75 -42.97
C PHE A 650 6.32 9.07 -43.57
N ILE A 651 7.17 8.06 -43.78
CA ILE A 651 8.48 8.22 -44.44
C ILE A 651 8.31 8.83 -45.83
N GLN A 652 7.39 8.30 -46.64
CA GLN A 652 7.10 8.82 -47.98
C GLN A 652 6.66 10.28 -47.96
N THR A 653 5.81 10.66 -47.00
CA THR A 653 5.33 12.04 -46.83
C THR A 653 6.49 12.96 -46.46
N VAL A 654 7.34 12.57 -45.51
CA VAL A 654 8.54 13.33 -45.11
C VAL A 654 9.51 13.48 -46.29
N CYS A 655 9.81 12.40 -47.01
CA CYS A 655 10.67 12.44 -48.19
C CYS A 655 10.09 13.35 -49.29
N SER A 656 8.77 13.35 -49.48
CA SER A 656 8.10 14.21 -50.47
C SER A 656 8.20 15.69 -50.09
N ILE A 657 8.00 16.01 -48.81
CA ILE A 657 8.16 17.39 -48.29
C ILE A 657 9.62 17.86 -48.39
N LEU A 658 10.60 16.98 -48.16
CA LEU A 658 12.03 17.31 -48.29
C LEU A 658 12.49 17.47 -49.75
N ALA A 659 11.73 16.92 -50.71
CA ALA A 659 12.01 17.05 -52.14
C ALA A 659 11.40 18.31 -52.77
N LEU A 660 10.48 18.99 -52.07
CA LEU A 660 9.97 20.33 -52.36
C LEU A 660 10.93 21.41 -51.85
#